data_AF-A0A183FHZ9-F1
#
_entry.id   AF-A0A183FHZ9-F1
#
_cell.length_a   1.000
_cell.length_b   1.000
_cell.length_c   1.000
_cell.angle_alpha   90.00
_cell.angle_beta   90.00
_cell.angle_gamma   90.00
#
_symmetry.space_group_name_H-M   'P 1'
#
loop_
_entity.id
_entity.type
_entity.pdbx_description
1 polymer ?
#
loop_
_entity_poly.entity_id
_entity_poly.type
_entity_poly.pdbx_seq_one_letter_code
_entity_poly.pdbx_strand_id
1 'polypeptide(L)'
;MANDLAQEPASRRRAAYGPFKSVEEVVKKTKNVVLGYDTLNKFLVPIALPYLATTESKLSALSDECLQLLKYTMGIAAWSKYVSCLDYWLKRLDNPDENQKATIRVIVAVVEAFHYEAAEVGEAMKEDGTNERRVVIRDKLNRDILPKLSKCINGKSAELSVHRKARTATTKHYSEDDDIQRAPVALATVKLLQRVPDSIRAQYLHGVILKLCSLMISRSMNVRETARKVGVQVCECLGPRYLPVIIKEMKLIMKKGFQVHVMIYTVHTFISAMRDRLKTGDLDACLEDVLDIIVQEQFESVSEEKEVGEIKAEVSEAKKNPTPGTLLLLGRYVSSAVVGTLLNRFVTVVDTLTSAKLIARARNLLSMFANGLKDNQGFSPTNQLILIHQQIVTNIEKMRVVSAGSQQEPDVYSEKPKSCLLLPPVCKHFDRDDPDHIGRLDPFVSLVVQSLEFKYEKVISHALRCLNGMMHMALPSVESSLKTISERLFLLLSEYSILGSAANKEAVLHLNQLLCKSFTQLIITTNASFLTDKHISLLLSYVEIDILDSNRQATAFALVKAFVRKKVVHPQIMDVMKKLRELAITSTFPHIRTQCREACVCFQVLVDFIGNHPSSDDPQTHIEWFIAQLDYELEDGRLSAVDMLNSLFSKLQPAVLNGSCFFNVSKMETSWFNEESVKCRRFISAAVNKLLSTVSESARSDVFSACCDWLELRGEEQINKVEGEAFASRFPLVLPSLCAILTSESLWTENSERTISGFCYGIASAMQNLGPAAAGVFQDEHFCGIFDALGPMMKCNGSETVRLSAACLVGQCLSRYDSAFFTAERSNQLIQWCGWQLRDKLLSEPVALQASKILMAISGHLDEEQYEALVERIRSTCFKMAAALVINEEDGSKVDVVVDGFLPWLVREMNRKSSKDTEELYTIAMEVGEVFKSKLGEQRFATKLAECQKAAVIKTEERKRKVKELAITNPEEAAVLKRKKNAKKTVSRKRKIDVLKPYRVTNRERAERVRAEQNDDDE
;
A
#
# COMPACT_ATOMS: atom_id res chain seq x y z
N MET A 1 -2.09 39.48 64.41
CA MET A 1 -3.30 38.62 64.41
C MET A 1 -3.22 37.79 63.12
N ALA A 2 -2.48 36.68 63.13
CA ALA A 2 -2.85 35.35 63.63
C ALA A 2 -3.76 34.58 62.63
N ASN A 3 -3.16 33.52 62.05
CA ASN A 3 -3.69 32.21 61.62
C ASN A 3 -5.16 32.11 61.15
N ASP A 4 -5.42 31.59 59.94
CA ASP A 4 -5.47 30.13 59.72
C ASP A 4 -5.67 29.71 58.26
N LEU A 5 -5.33 28.44 58.04
CA LEU A 5 -5.14 27.67 56.82
C LEU A 5 -6.41 27.19 56.09
N ALA A 6 -6.23 27.04 54.76
CA ALA A 6 -6.59 25.89 53.92
C ALA A 6 -8.07 25.59 53.56
N GLN A 7 -8.37 25.56 52.25
CA GLN A 7 -8.46 24.32 51.45
C GLN A 7 -8.99 24.64 50.03
N GLU A 8 -8.17 24.38 49.01
CA GLU A 8 -8.60 24.07 47.64
C GLU A 8 -9.32 22.69 47.64
N PRO A 9 -10.18 22.29 46.65
CA PRO A 9 -9.69 22.09 45.28
C PRO A 9 -10.69 22.06 44.08
N ALA A 10 -10.10 22.06 42.87
CA ALA A 10 -10.48 21.23 41.72
C ALA A 10 -11.73 21.51 40.84
N SER A 11 -11.91 22.72 40.27
CA SER A 11 -12.97 22.95 39.26
C SER A 11 -12.61 23.74 37.99
N ARG A 12 -11.32 23.98 37.68
CA ARG A 12 -10.92 24.66 36.41
C ARG A 12 -9.81 23.99 35.60
N ARG A 13 -9.67 22.67 35.68
CA ARG A 13 -8.79 21.90 34.77
C ARG A 13 -9.56 20.76 34.11
N ARG A 14 -10.26 21.04 33.00
CA ARG A 14 -10.63 20.04 31.95
C ARG A 14 -11.45 20.57 30.76
N ALA A 15 -11.43 21.87 30.48
CA ALA A 15 -12.12 22.42 29.30
C ALA A 15 -11.24 23.45 28.58
N ALA A 16 -10.18 22.97 27.91
CA ALA A 16 -9.48 23.65 26.81
C ALA A 16 -8.26 22.80 26.36
N TYR A 17 -8.47 21.53 26.01
CA TYR A 17 -7.48 20.76 25.27
C TYR A 17 -8.13 20.19 24.01
N GLY A 18 -8.50 21.10 23.10
CA GLY A 18 -8.23 20.79 21.69
C GLY A 18 -6.71 20.67 21.53
N PRO A 19 -6.20 19.85 20.59
CA PRO A 19 -4.77 19.73 20.40
C PRO A 19 -4.22 21.13 20.11
N PHE A 20 -3.36 21.66 20.98
CA PHE A 20 -2.49 22.77 20.63
C PHE A 20 -1.62 22.28 19.48
N LYS A 21 -2.08 22.51 18.24
CA LYS A 21 -1.27 22.37 17.04
C LYS A 21 -0.28 23.53 17.08
N SER A 22 0.96 23.20 17.45
CA SER A 22 2.23 23.94 17.44
C SER A 22 2.24 25.47 17.63
N VAL A 23 3.23 25.97 18.39
CA VAL A 23 3.60 27.40 18.41
C VAL A 23 3.88 27.91 16.99
N GLU A 24 4.33 27.03 16.11
CA GLU A 24 4.52 27.29 14.68
C GLU A 24 3.22 27.63 13.94
N GLU A 25 2.07 27.04 14.30
CA GLU A 25 0.76 27.38 13.76
C GLU A 25 0.26 28.74 14.28
N VAL A 26 0.57 29.07 15.54
CA VAL A 26 0.26 30.39 16.12
C VAL A 26 1.09 31.47 15.41
N VAL A 27 2.39 31.23 15.18
CA VAL A 27 3.29 32.14 14.46
C VAL A 27 2.95 32.22 12.96
N LYS A 28 2.60 31.10 12.32
CA LYS A 28 2.18 31.08 10.89
C LYS A 28 0.81 31.70 10.66
N LYS A 29 -0.14 31.61 11.61
CA LYS A 29 -1.46 32.27 11.52
C LYS A 29 -1.40 33.76 11.82
N THR A 30 -0.45 34.21 12.64
CA THR A 30 -0.27 35.62 13.01
C THR A 30 0.74 36.35 12.13
N LYS A 31 0.68 36.18 10.79
CA LYS A 31 1.58 36.81 9.80
C LYS A 31 1.83 38.32 9.95
N ASN A 32 1.09 39.04 10.81
CA ASN A 32 1.22 40.47 11.07
C ASN A 32 1.73 40.85 12.49
N VAL A 33 2.12 39.91 13.36
CA VAL A 33 2.64 40.25 14.72
C VAL A 33 3.97 39.56 14.99
N VAL A 34 5.08 40.29 14.81
CA VAL A 34 6.41 39.86 15.27
C VAL A 34 6.49 40.11 16.78
N LEU A 35 6.48 39.06 17.58
CA LEU A 35 6.69 39.16 19.02
C LEU A 35 8.16 39.52 19.30
N GLY A 36 8.40 40.67 19.94
CA GLY A 36 9.76 41.12 20.28
C GLY A 36 10.44 40.26 21.35
N TYR A 37 11.78 40.23 21.32
CA TYR A 37 12.63 39.47 22.25
C TYR A 37 12.24 39.66 23.72
N ASP A 38 11.96 40.90 24.16
CA ASP A 38 11.61 41.19 25.54
C ASP A 38 10.31 40.53 26.01
N THR A 39 9.34 40.37 25.11
CA THR A 39 8.06 39.72 25.45
C THR A 39 8.26 38.21 25.58
N LEU A 40 9.00 37.62 24.64
CA LEU A 40 9.33 36.19 24.67
C LEU A 40 10.16 35.83 25.90
N ASN A 41 11.21 36.61 26.18
CA ASN A 41 12.14 36.34 27.27
C ASN A 41 11.55 36.60 28.66
N LYS A 42 10.63 37.57 28.82
CA LYS A 42 9.99 37.87 30.11
C LYS A 42 8.80 36.96 30.44
N PHE A 43 8.00 36.56 29.44
CA PHE A 43 6.74 35.85 29.70
C PHE A 43 6.77 34.39 29.28
N LEU A 44 7.41 34.05 28.15
CA LEU A 44 7.30 32.70 27.56
C LEU A 44 8.49 31.79 27.93
N VAL A 45 9.71 32.32 27.96
CA VAL A 45 10.91 31.54 28.37
C VAL A 45 10.84 31.02 29.82
N PRO A 46 10.36 31.79 30.82
CA PRO A 46 10.24 31.28 32.19
C PRO A 46 9.23 30.14 32.32
N ILE A 47 8.16 30.17 31.52
CA ILE A 47 7.15 29.09 31.48
C ILE A 47 7.73 27.83 30.83
N ALA A 48 8.63 27.99 29.86
CA ALA A 48 9.30 26.87 29.18
C ALA A 48 10.43 26.24 30.03
N LEU A 49 11.03 26.98 30.96
CA LEU A 49 12.21 26.56 31.74
C LEU A 49 12.07 25.19 32.45
N PRO A 50 10.95 24.86 33.11
CA PRO A 50 10.76 23.56 33.75
C PRO A 50 10.72 22.39 32.76
N TYR A 51 10.17 22.64 31.56
CA TYR A 51 10.04 21.63 30.51
C TYR A 51 11.33 21.44 29.70
N LEU A 52 12.23 22.42 29.71
CA LEU A 52 13.57 22.33 29.11
C LEU A 52 14.51 21.41 29.90
N ALA A 53 14.34 21.32 31.23
CA ALA A 53 15.18 20.51 32.12
C ALA A 53 14.72 19.04 32.27
N THR A 54 13.52 18.71 31.77
CA THR A 54 12.85 17.42 32.01
C THR A 54 12.94 16.49 30.81
N THR A 55 13.34 15.23 31.01
CA THR A 55 13.46 14.19 29.96
C THR A 55 12.45 13.05 30.11
N GLU A 56 11.33 13.26 30.79
CA GLU A 56 10.28 12.25 30.97
C GLU A 56 9.53 11.95 29.66
N SER A 57 9.27 10.66 29.37
CA SER A 57 8.66 10.21 28.11
C SER A 57 7.26 10.79 27.85
N LYS A 58 6.50 11.08 28.91
CA LYS A 58 5.15 11.67 28.83
C LYS A 58 5.14 13.13 28.37
N LEU A 59 6.25 13.85 28.57
CA LEU A 59 6.38 15.28 28.27
C LEU A 59 7.36 15.57 27.13
N SER A 60 7.84 14.54 26.43
CA SER A 60 8.86 14.69 25.37
C SER A 60 8.43 15.66 24.27
N ALA A 61 7.20 15.53 23.75
CA ALA A 61 6.70 16.41 22.70
C ALA A 61 6.61 17.89 23.16
N LEU A 62 6.28 18.13 24.43
CA LEU A 62 6.25 19.48 24.99
C LEU A 62 7.68 20.04 25.19
N SER A 63 8.64 19.19 25.57
CA SER A 63 10.05 19.56 25.68
C SER A 63 10.65 19.99 24.33
N ASP A 64 10.26 19.29 23.25
CA ASP A 64 10.70 19.60 21.88
C ASP A 64 10.20 20.97 21.43
N GLU A 65 8.94 21.29 21.69
CA GLU A 65 8.38 22.59 21.33
C GLU A 65 8.93 23.75 22.19
N CYS A 66 9.25 23.48 23.46
CA CYS A 66 9.94 24.46 24.31
C CYS A 66 11.35 24.77 23.79
N LEU A 67 12.07 23.76 23.28
CA LEU A 67 13.38 23.96 22.63
C LEU A 67 13.26 24.78 21.33
N GLN A 68 12.22 24.52 20.54
CA GLN A 68 11.94 25.29 19.31
C GLN A 68 11.66 26.76 19.63
N LEU A 69 10.86 27.04 20.66
CA LEU A 69 10.58 28.39 21.17
C LEU A 69 11.85 29.10 21.66
N LEU A 70 12.72 28.40 22.40
CA LEU A 70 14.00 28.96 22.86
C LEU A 70 14.91 29.30 21.69
N LYS A 71 15.01 28.40 20.69
CA LYS A 71 15.78 28.63 19.46
C LYS A 71 15.29 29.87 18.71
N TYR A 72 13.98 30.04 18.55
CA TYR A 72 13.39 31.25 17.94
C TYR A 72 13.73 32.51 18.74
N THR A 73 13.60 32.47 20.06
CA THR A 73 13.90 33.60 20.94
C THR A 73 15.37 34.02 20.87
N MET A 74 16.29 33.04 20.83
CA MET A 74 17.73 33.30 20.69
C MET A 74 18.11 33.79 19.29
N GLY A 75 17.32 33.46 18.26
CA GLY A 75 17.49 33.96 16.90
C GLY A 75 17.18 35.46 16.72
N ILE A 76 16.50 36.08 17.69
CA ILE A 76 16.14 37.51 17.71
C ILE A 76 16.93 38.28 18.79
N ALA A 77 17.67 37.57 19.64
CA ALA A 77 18.40 38.17 20.75
C ALA A 77 19.56 39.07 20.27
N ALA A 78 19.94 40.06 21.09
CA ALA A 78 21.19 40.79 20.92
C ALA A 78 22.39 39.98 21.45
N TRP A 79 23.59 40.23 20.91
CA TRP A 79 24.82 39.49 21.23
C TRP A 79 25.08 39.34 22.73
N SER A 80 24.94 40.42 23.50
CA SER A 80 25.18 40.40 24.94
C SER A 80 24.24 39.46 25.70
N LYS A 81 22.97 39.37 25.27
CA LYS A 81 21.96 38.48 25.86
C LYS A 81 22.14 37.03 25.41
N TYR A 82 22.47 36.83 24.14
CA TYR A 82 22.77 35.51 23.58
C TYR A 82 23.98 34.86 24.28
N VAL A 83 25.10 35.58 24.39
CA VAL A 83 26.31 35.07 25.04
C VAL A 83 26.07 34.80 26.52
N SER A 84 25.31 35.67 27.20
CA SER A 84 24.96 35.43 28.61
C SER A 84 24.16 34.14 28.80
N CYS A 85 23.21 33.86 27.91
CA CYS A 85 22.43 32.61 27.93
C CYS A 85 23.32 31.40 27.62
N LEU A 86 24.20 31.49 26.62
CA LEU A 86 25.11 30.41 26.25
C LEU A 86 26.14 30.13 27.37
N ASP A 87 26.75 31.15 27.96
CA ASP A 87 27.69 31.00 29.07
C ASP A 87 27.00 30.43 30.32
N TYR A 88 25.74 30.78 30.58
CA TYR A 88 24.94 30.20 31.66
C TYR A 88 24.80 28.68 31.50
N TRP A 89 24.37 28.22 30.31
CA TRP A 89 24.21 26.78 30.06
C TRP A 89 25.55 26.02 29.93
N LEU A 90 26.60 26.66 29.41
CA LEU A 90 27.95 26.07 29.36
C LEU A 90 28.55 25.90 30.76
N LYS A 91 28.33 26.83 31.70
CA LYS A 91 28.77 26.68 33.10
C LYS A 91 28.03 25.57 33.83
N ARG A 92 26.75 25.40 33.55
CA ARG A 92 25.91 24.33 34.12
C ARG A 92 26.35 22.94 33.70
N LEU A 93 26.99 22.82 32.53
CA LEU A 93 27.55 21.55 32.05
C LEU A 93 28.72 21.05 32.92
N ASP A 94 29.44 21.95 33.60
CA ASP A 94 30.53 21.57 34.50
C ASP A 94 30.03 21.01 35.86
N ASN A 95 28.73 21.13 36.14
CA ASN A 95 28.12 20.64 37.39
C ASN A 95 27.65 19.17 37.25
N PRO A 96 28.20 18.21 38.03
CA PRO A 96 27.87 16.79 37.90
C PRO A 96 26.44 16.42 38.35
N ASP A 97 25.77 17.25 39.16
CA ASP A 97 24.45 16.94 39.73
C ASP A 97 23.26 17.31 38.82
N GLU A 98 23.52 18.00 37.69
CA GLU A 98 22.47 18.42 36.75
C GLU A 98 22.26 17.42 35.59
N ASN A 99 21.05 17.40 35.02
CA ASN A 99 20.69 16.54 33.90
C ASN A 99 21.45 16.94 32.61
N GLN A 100 22.66 16.40 32.44
CA GLN A 100 23.56 16.70 31.31
C GLN A 100 22.88 16.52 29.95
N LYS A 101 21.98 15.54 29.83
CA LYS A 101 21.21 15.28 28.61
C LYS A 101 20.32 16.46 28.22
N ALA A 102 19.60 17.04 29.17
CA ALA A 102 18.76 18.19 28.94
C ALA A 102 19.60 19.44 28.62
N THR A 103 20.69 19.65 29.37
CA THR A 103 21.63 20.77 29.18
C THR A 103 22.25 20.76 27.79
N ILE A 104 22.70 19.60 27.30
CA ILE A 104 23.28 19.47 25.96
C ILE A 104 22.25 19.80 24.86
N ARG A 105 21.00 19.35 25.00
CA ARG A 105 19.93 19.67 24.04
C ARG A 105 19.67 21.18 23.98
N VAL A 106 19.70 21.86 25.11
CA VAL A 106 19.56 23.32 25.19
C VAL A 106 20.75 24.02 24.55
N ILE A 107 22.00 23.60 24.84
CA ILE A 107 23.21 24.17 24.22
C ILE A 107 23.14 24.04 22.70
N VAL A 108 22.76 22.87 22.19
CA VAL A 108 22.60 22.64 20.74
C VAL A 108 21.57 23.60 20.14
N ALA A 109 20.39 23.74 20.76
CA ALA A 109 19.34 24.65 20.29
C ALA A 109 19.79 26.13 20.28
N VAL A 110 20.55 26.56 21.29
CA VAL A 110 21.09 27.92 21.37
C VAL A 110 22.15 28.15 20.30
N VAL A 111 23.11 27.22 20.13
CA VAL A 111 24.17 27.32 19.13
C VAL A 111 23.59 27.32 17.70
N GLU A 112 22.53 26.55 17.44
CA GLU A 112 21.83 26.59 16.15
C GLU A 112 21.11 27.91 15.86
N ALA A 113 20.86 28.75 16.87
CA ALA A 113 20.25 30.07 16.72
C ALA A 113 21.27 31.20 16.42
N PHE A 114 22.56 30.86 16.28
CA PHE A 114 23.62 31.81 15.99
C PHE A 114 23.44 32.46 14.61
N HIS A 115 23.37 33.80 14.57
CA HIS A 115 23.13 34.59 13.36
C HIS A 115 24.09 35.78 13.19
N TYR A 116 25.11 35.90 14.03
CA TYR A 116 26.02 37.06 14.05
C TYR A 116 27.19 36.89 13.08
N GLU A 117 27.67 37.99 12.49
CA GLU A 117 28.84 37.99 11.62
C GLU A 117 30.15 38.16 12.40
N ALA A 118 31.14 37.29 12.16
CA ALA A 118 32.47 37.36 12.76
C ALA A 118 33.49 38.00 11.79
N ALA A 119 34.53 38.65 12.36
CA ALA A 119 35.65 39.21 11.60
C ALA A 119 36.65 38.13 11.15
N GLU A 120 37.41 38.39 10.08
CA GLU A 120 38.50 37.51 9.64
C GLU A 120 39.71 37.54 10.59
N VAL A 121 40.60 36.55 10.51
CA VAL A 121 41.75 36.36 11.43
C VAL A 121 42.76 37.52 11.36
N GLY A 122 42.74 38.34 10.29
CA GLY A 122 43.60 39.52 10.09
C GLY A 122 42.91 40.88 10.17
N GLU A 123 41.59 40.95 10.35
CA GLU A 123 40.89 42.24 10.50
C GLU A 123 41.18 42.83 11.90
N ALA A 124 41.94 43.93 11.95
CA ALA A 124 42.14 44.74 13.15
C ALA A 124 40.97 45.72 13.35
N MET A 125 40.81 46.25 14.57
CA MET A 125 39.87 47.35 14.81
C MET A 125 40.24 48.53 13.89
N LYS A 126 39.29 48.95 13.06
CA LYS A 126 39.42 50.20 12.29
C LYS A 126 39.27 51.38 13.25
N GLU A 127 40.02 52.46 13.03
CA GLU A 127 39.99 53.67 13.88
C GLU A 127 38.57 54.27 14.01
N ASP A 128 37.69 54.05 13.04
CA ASP A 128 36.29 54.51 13.04
C ASP A 128 35.31 53.62 13.85
N GLY A 129 35.77 52.54 14.49
CA GLY A 129 34.92 51.65 15.32
C GLY A 129 33.90 50.79 14.56
N THR A 130 33.80 50.91 13.24
CA THR A 130 32.79 50.22 12.40
C THR A 130 32.84 48.69 12.44
N ASN A 131 34.02 48.09 12.67
CA ASN A 131 34.23 46.64 12.75
C ASN A 131 34.36 46.10 14.20
N GLU A 132 34.20 46.97 15.21
CA GLU A 132 34.42 46.63 16.63
C GLU A 132 33.61 45.40 17.07
N ARG A 133 32.33 45.34 16.71
CA ARG A 133 31.43 44.24 17.08
C ARG A 133 31.86 42.90 16.46
N ARG A 134 32.26 42.88 15.19
CA ARG A 134 32.70 41.67 14.46
C ARG A 134 34.00 41.09 15.04
N VAL A 135 34.91 41.97 15.47
CA VAL A 135 36.18 41.61 16.11
C VAL A 135 35.95 41.05 17.52
N VAL A 136 35.10 41.70 18.33
CA VAL A 136 34.72 41.21 19.68
C VAL A 136 34.05 39.83 19.61
N ILE A 137 33.20 39.60 18.60
CA ILE A 137 32.55 38.31 18.35
C ILE A 137 33.61 37.24 18.02
N ARG A 138 34.54 37.53 17.10
CA ARG A 138 35.64 36.64 16.70
C ARG A 138 36.51 36.24 17.90
N ASP A 139 36.95 37.22 18.69
CA ASP A 139 37.87 36.99 19.81
C ASP A 139 37.20 36.16 20.92
N LYS A 140 35.91 36.39 21.19
CA LYS A 140 35.14 35.58 22.14
C LYS A 140 34.88 34.16 21.62
N LEU A 141 34.63 33.99 20.32
CA LEU A 141 34.47 32.68 19.69
C LEU A 141 35.75 31.84 19.78
N ASN A 142 36.89 32.41 19.42
CA ASN A 142 38.18 31.70 19.40
C ASN A 142 38.74 31.45 20.81
N ARG A 143 38.58 32.40 21.75
CA ARG A 143 39.17 32.28 23.09
C ARG A 143 38.32 31.43 24.04
N ASP A 144 36.99 31.55 23.97
CA ASP A 144 36.12 30.99 25.00
C ASP A 144 35.12 29.95 24.46
N ILE A 145 34.40 30.22 23.37
CA ILE A 145 33.26 29.38 22.94
C ILE A 145 33.72 28.09 22.22
N LEU A 146 34.54 28.21 21.17
CA LEU A 146 35.01 27.04 20.39
C LEU A 146 35.89 26.09 21.22
N PRO A 147 36.83 26.57 22.07
CA PRO A 147 37.59 25.69 22.96
C PRO A 147 36.69 24.96 23.96
N LYS A 148 35.70 25.63 24.57
CA LYS A 148 34.74 24.98 25.48
C LYS A 148 33.90 23.92 24.75
N LEU A 149 33.36 24.23 23.58
CA LEU A 149 32.61 23.26 22.78
C LEU A 149 33.49 22.06 22.37
N SER A 150 34.75 22.30 22.00
CA SER A 150 35.71 21.21 21.73
C SER A 150 36.01 20.37 22.97
N LYS A 151 36.09 20.98 24.16
CA LYS A 151 36.24 20.29 25.44
C LYS A 151 34.99 19.46 25.79
N CYS A 152 33.79 19.98 25.53
CA CYS A 152 32.53 19.26 25.69
C CYS A 152 32.44 18.04 24.77
N ILE A 153 32.89 18.19 23.52
CA ILE A 153 33.00 17.11 22.53
C ILE A 153 34.05 16.08 22.97
N ASN A 154 35.15 16.51 23.60
CA ASN A 154 36.23 15.63 24.05
C ASN A 154 35.92 14.86 25.34
N GLY A 155 35.09 15.43 26.23
CA GLY A 155 34.85 14.92 27.58
C GLY A 155 36.13 14.86 28.44
N LYS A 156 36.04 14.43 29.70
CA LYS A 156 37.25 14.13 30.52
C LYS A 156 37.96 12.83 30.09
N SER A 157 37.77 12.38 28.84
CA SER A 157 38.42 11.17 28.31
C SER A 157 39.93 11.32 28.14
N ALA A 158 40.47 12.54 28.04
CA ALA A 158 41.91 12.76 27.92
C ALA A 158 42.66 12.39 29.22
N GLU A 159 42.13 12.77 30.40
CA GLU A 159 42.76 12.52 31.71
C GLU A 159 42.71 11.05 32.15
N LEU A 160 41.75 10.25 31.65
CA LEU A 160 41.55 8.85 32.06
C LEU A 160 42.21 7.82 31.12
N SER A 161 42.84 8.26 30.03
CA SER A 161 43.56 7.36 29.10
C SER A 161 44.76 6.66 29.77
N VAL A 162 45.32 7.25 30.83
CA VAL A 162 46.45 6.70 31.59
C VAL A 162 46.00 5.65 32.63
N HIS A 163 44.77 5.73 33.16
CA HIS A 163 44.28 4.84 34.23
C HIS A 163 43.40 3.68 33.78
N ARG A 164 43.33 3.39 32.47
CA ARG A 164 42.51 2.28 31.94
C ARG A 164 42.97 0.86 32.38
N LYS A 165 44.11 0.74 33.07
CA LYS A 165 44.69 -0.54 33.54
C LYS A 165 44.41 -0.89 35.01
N ALA A 166 43.78 -0.04 35.80
CA ALA A 166 43.44 -0.35 37.20
C ALA A 166 41.93 -0.34 37.42
N ARG A 167 41.27 -1.49 37.26
CA ARG A 167 39.85 -1.67 37.62
C ARG A 167 39.75 -2.15 39.06
N THR A 168 39.52 -1.23 40.00
CA THR A 168 38.92 -1.54 41.31
C THR A 168 37.46 -1.11 41.30
N ALA A 169 36.63 -1.86 42.03
CA ALA A 169 35.15 -1.83 41.99
C ALA A 169 34.50 -0.51 42.50
N THR A 170 35.28 0.52 42.80
CA THR A 170 34.84 1.75 43.47
C THR A 170 34.60 2.95 42.55
N THR A 171 34.92 2.86 41.25
CA THR A 171 34.59 3.92 40.26
C THR A 171 33.32 3.57 39.47
N LYS A 172 32.19 3.49 40.18
CA LYS A 172 30.85 3.52 39.56
C LYS A 172 30.50 4.97 39.23
N HIS A 173 30.64 5.37 37.96
CA HIS A 173 29.80 6.33 37.22
C HIS A 173 30.56 6.91 36.02
N TYR A 174 30.71 6.10 34.97
CA TYR A 174 30.85 6.59 33.60
C TYR A 174 29.86 5.77 32.77
N SER A 175 28.73 6.35 32.39
CA SER A 175 27.72 5.68 31.57
C SER A 175 28.05 5.87 30.09
N GLU A 176 27.91 4.81 29.30
CA GLU A 176 27.95 4.85 27.82
C GLU A 176 27.01 5.93 27.24
N ASP A 177 25.99 6.34 28.00
CA ASP A 177 25.05 7.41 27.69
C ASP A 177 25.70 8.80 27.50
N ASP A 178 26.84 9.08 28.14
CA ASP A 178 27.51 10.38 28.02
C ASP A 178 28.08 10.58 26.61
N ASP A 179 28.66 9.53 26.02
CA ASP A 179 29.25 9.58 24.69
C ASP A 179 28.18 9.61 23.59
N ILE A 180 27.03 8.97 23.82
CA ILE A 180 25.83 9.11 22.97
C ILE A 180 25.35 10.56 22.96
N GLN A 181 25.31 11.21 24.12
CA GLN A 181 24.80 12.56 24.28
C GLN A 181 25.75 13.64 23.72
N ARG A 182 27.06 13.37 23.58
CA ARG A 182 28.05 14.33 23.08
C ARG A 182 28.07 14.47 21.56
N ALA A 183 27.60 13.46 20.81
CA ALA A 183 27.64 13.50 19.34
C ALA A 183 26.87 14.72 18.76
N PRO A 184 25.65 15.08 19.19
CA PRO A 184 24.94 16.28 18.72
C PRO A 184 25.69 17.61 18.92
N VAL A 185 26.62 17.69 19.87
CA VAL A 185 27.45 18.89 20.08
C VAL A 185 28.40 19.12 18.90
N ALA A 186 28.90 18.04 18.28
CA ALA A 186 29.72 18.12 17.08
C ALA A 186 28.92 18.72 15.91
N LEU A 187 27.65 18.34 15.74
CA LEU A 187 26.78 18.96 14.73
C LEU A 187 26.59 20.45 14.96
N ALA A 188 26.26 20.84 16.20
CA ALA A 188 26.07 22.24 16.56
C ALA A 188 27.35 23.05 16.29
N THR A 189 28.51 22.48 16.61
CA THR A 189 29.82 23.10 16.36
C THR A 189 30.09 23.25 14.87
N VAL A 190 29.80 22.24 14.03
CA VAL A 190 29.95 22.37 12.57
C VAL A 190 29.03 23.46 12.02
N LYS A 191 27.76 23.50 12.45
CA LYS A 191 26.80 24.54 12.03
C LYS A 191 27.28 25.95 12.42
N LEU A 192 27.89 26.09 13.60
CA LEU A 192 28.54 27.33 14.00
C LEU A 192 29.73 27.66 13.09
N LEU A 193 30.63 26.70 12.83
CA LEU A 193 31.79 26.88 11.98
C LEU A 193 31.45 27.26 10.53
N GLN A 194 30.25 26.91 10.04
CA GLN A 194 29.76 27.36 8.73
C GLN A 194 29.44 28.85 8.66
N ARG A 195 29.12 29.47 9.80
CA ARG A 195 28.79 30.90 9.91
C ARG A 195 30.01 31.77 10.25
N VAL A 196 31.18 31.14 10.37
CA VAL A 196 32.46 31.77 10.72
C VAL A 196 33.37 31.75 9.49
N PRO A 197 34.31 32.72 9.34
CA PRO A 197 35.21 32.77 8.18
C PRO A 197 36.00 31.48 7.89
N ASP A 198 36.28 31.25 6.61
CA ASP A 198 36.87 30.03 6.06
C ASP A 198 38.20 29.63 6.74
N SER A 199 39.01 30.60 7.15
CA SER A 199 40.29 30.38 7.84
C SER A 199 40.10 29.71 9.22
N ILE A 200 39.13 30.17 10.01
CA ILE A 200 38.81 29.60 11.33
C ILE A 200 38.08 28.27 11.14
N ARG A 201 37.21 28.18 10.13
CA ARG A 201 36.53 26.93 9.79
C ARG A 201 37.53 25.81 9.50
N ALA A 202 38.52 26.05 8.63
CA ALA A 202 39.53 25.05 8.30
C ALA A 202 40.35 24.58 9.51
N GLN A 203 40.67 25.51 10.43
CA GLN A 203 41.47 25.22 11.62
C GLN A 203 40.77 24.25 12.60
N TYR A 204 39.47 24.43 12.85
CA TYR A 204 38.74 23.61 13.82
C TYR A 204 37.97 22.43 13.20
N LEU A 205 37.62 22.49 11.91
CA LEU A 205 36.81 21.46 11.24
C LEU A 205 37.48 20.09 11.23
N HIS A 206 38.79 20.03 10.96
CA HIS A 206 39.54 18.77 10.98
C HIS A 206 39.47 18.08 12.35
N GLY A 207 39.64 18.85 13.45
CA GLY A 207 39.53 18.32 14.81
C GLY A 207 38.15 17.74 15.14
N VAL A 208 37.08 18.36 14.64
CA VAL A 208 35.71 17.86 14.81
C VAL A 208 35.48 16.56 14.03
N ILE A 209 35.98 16.47 12.79
CA ILE A 209 35.90 15.27 11.95
C ILE A 209 36.66 14.10 12.60
N LEU A 210 37.90 14.34 13.06
CA LEU A 210 38.70 13.34 13.77
C LEU A 210 37.94 12.78 14.99
N LYS A 211 37.27 13.66 15.76
CA LYS A 211 36.50 13.21 16.91
C LYS A 211 35.28 12.40 16.50
N LEU A 212 34.52 12.81 15.48
CA LEU A 212 33.39 12.02 14.97
C LEU A 212 33.86 10.62 14.54
N CYS A 213 35.00 10.53 13.83
CA CYS A 213 35.64 9.25 13.51
C CYS A 213 35.99 8.45 14.77
N SER A 214 36.51 9.08 15.82
CA SER A 214 36.81 8.41 17.09
C SER A 214 35.56 7.84 17.79
N LEU A 215 34.41 8.53 17.72
CA LEU A 215 33.14 8.03 18.26
C LEU A 215 32.63 6.83 17.45
N MET A 216 32.84 6.84 16.13
CA MET A 216 32.51 5.72 15.24
C MET A 216 33.40 4.48 15.47
N ILE A 217 34.57 4.63 16.11
CA ILE A 217 35.46 3.53 16.51
C ILE A 217 35.01 2.86 17.81
N SER A 218 34.04 3.43 18.54
CA SER A 218 33.55 2.88 19.80
C SER A 218 33.01 1.44 19.65
N ARG A 219 33.20 0.60 20.68
CA ARG A 219 32.64 -0.77 20.71
C ARG A 219 31.12 -0.78 20.91
N SER A 220 30.54 0.27 21.50
CA SER A 220 29.09 0.36 21.72
C SER A 220 28.36 0.71 20.42
N MET A 221 27.40 -0.12 20.01
CA MET A 221 26.60 0.07 18.79
C MET A 221 25.79 1.37 18.82
N ASN A 222 25.23 1.71 19.98
CA ASN A 222 24.40 2.91 20.17
C ASN A 222 25.21 4.20 19.94
N VAL A 223 26.46 4.22 20.42
CA VAL A 223 27.40 5.33 20.19
C VAL A 223 27.73 5.44 18.70
N ARG A 224 28.06 4.32 18.04
CA ARG A 224 28.36 4.31 16.59
C ARG A 224 27.18 4.78 15.74
N GLU A 225 25.96 4.33 16.05
CA GLU A 225 24.76 4.73 15.30
C GLU A 225 24.45 6.22 15.46
N THR A 226 24.55 6.74 16.68
CA THR A 226 24.34 8.17 16.95
C THR A 226 25.42 9.03 16.29
N ALA A 227 26.69 8.60 16.38
CA ALA A 227 27.80 9.28 15.70
C ALA A 227 27.64 9.28 14.17
N ARG A 228 27.17 8.17 13.57
CA ARG A 228 26.84 8.12 12.13
C ARG A 228 25.69 9.04 11.75
N LYS A 229 24.59 9.06 12.54
CA LYS A 229 23.46 9.98 12.31
C LYS A 229 23.91 11.44 12.32
N VAL A 230 24.74 11.81 13.29
CA VAL A 230 25.36 13.13 13.37
C VAL A 230 26.31 13.37 12.19
N GLY A 231 27.14 12.40 11.84
CA GLY A 231 28.08 12.48 10.71
C GLY A 231 27.36 12.71 9.38
N VAL A 232 26.22 12.05 9.15
CA VAL A 232 25.36 12.30 8.00
C VAL A 232 24.88 13.75 7.97
N GLN A 233 24.35 14.26 9.08
CA GLN A 233 23.89 15.65 9.17
C GLN A 233 25.04 16.65 8.96
N VAL A 234 26.25 16.31 9.41
CA VAL A 234 27.47 17.10 9.18
C VAL A 234 27.84 17.11 7.69
N CYS A 235 27.82 15.96 7.01
CA CYS A 235 28.06 15.85 5.57
C CYS A 235 27.04 16.66 4.76
N GLU A 236 25.76 16.56 5.12
CA GLU A 236 24.67 17.34 4.50
C GLU A 236 24.87 18.84 4.66
N CYS A 237 25.30 19.27 5.85
CA CYS A 237 25.62 20.67 6.10
C CYS A 237 26.80 21.14 5.25
N LEU A 238 27.94 20.44 5.31
CA LEU A 238 29.21 20.87 4.66
C LEU A 238 29.15 20.82 3.12
N GLY A 239 28.34 19.93 2.56
CA GLY A 239 28.21 19.75 1.12
C GLY A 239 29.26 18.80 0.52
N PRO A 240 29.15 18.52 -0.79
CA PRO A 240 29.89 17.44 -1.46
C PRO A 240 31.40 17.69 -1.54
N ARG A 241 31.86 18.95 -1.52
CA ARG A 241 33.29 19.31 -1.61
C ARG A 241 34.15 18.73 -0.47
N TYR A 242 33.57 18.56 0.72
CA TYR A 242 34.30 18.05 1.89
C TYR A 242 34.23 16.52 2.01
N LEU A 243 33.40 15.85 1.19
CA LEU A 243 33.22 14.40 1.24
C LEU A 243 34.52 13.62 0.94
N PRO A 244 35.34 13.99 -0.07
CA PRO A 244 36.62 13.30 -0.31
C PRO A 244 37.58 13.39 0.88
N VAL A 245 37.64 14.56 1.54
CA VAL A 245 38.49 14.76 2.72
C VAL A 245 38.03 13.86 3.87
N ILE A 246 36.71 13.79 4.13
CA ILE A 246 36.16 12.93 5.19
C ILE A 246 36.45 11.45 4.92
N ILE A 247 36.25 10.98 3.69
CA ILE A 247 36.47 9.57 3.32
C ILE A 247 37.96 9.22 3.45
N LYS A 248 38.85 10.10 2.98
CA LYS A 248 40.30 9.91 3.10
C LYS A 248 40.75 9.82 4.56
N GLU A 249 40.25 10.72 5.42
CA GLU A 249 40.53 10.67 6.86
C GLU A 249 39.99 9.40 7.52
N MET A 250 38.78 8.96 7.18
CA MET A 250 38.21 7.70 7.69
C MET A 250 39.08 6.49 7.33
N LYS A 251 39.56 6.43 6.07
CA LYS A 251 40.48 5.38 5.58
C LYS A 251 41.81 5.39 6.32
N LEU A 252 42.32 6.57 6.70
CA LEU A 252 43.57 6.69 7.47
C LEU A 252 43.44 6.24 8.93
N ILE A 253 42.29 6.44 9.57
CA ILE A 253 42.09 6.16 11.00
C ILE A 253 41.61 4.72 11.25
N MET A 254 40.68 4.22 10.44
CA MET A 254 39.94 2.97 10.70
C MET A 254 40.59 1.73 10.04
N LYS A 255 41.81 1.39 10.46
CA LYS A 255 42.63 0.33 9.80
C LYS A 255 42.52 -1.08 10.39
N LYS A 256 41.89 -1.27 11.56
CA LYS A 256 41.98 -2.54 12.32
C LYS A 256 40.67 -3.35 12.30
N GLY A 257 40.70 -4.58 11.77
CA GLY A 257 39.64 -5.61 11.91
C GLY A 257 38.21 -5.07 11.82
N PHE A 258 37.44 -5.17 12.91
CA PHE A 258 36.05 -4.69 12.97
C PHE A 258 35.84 -3.23 12.54
N GLN A 259 36.84 -2.36 12.71
CA GLN A 259 36.76 -0.94 12.33
C GLN A 259 36.62 -0.77 10.82
N VAL A 260 37.20 -1.68 10.03
CA VAL A 260 37.10 -1.67 8.56
C VAL A 260 35.64 -1.92 8.14
N HIS A 261 34.95 -2.87 8.78
CA HIS A 261 33.51 -3.11 8.55
C HIS A 261 32.65 -1.88 8.90
N VAL A 262 32.99 -1.18 9.99
CA VAL A 262 32.31 0.07 10.37
C VAL A 262 32.57 1.18 9.35
N MET A 263 33.82 1.33 8.88
CA MET A 263 34.20 2.32 7.87
C MET A 263 33.43 2.10 6.57
N ILE A 264 33.45 0.88 6.03
CA ILE A 264 32.74 0.47 4.82
C ILE A 264 31.26 0.86 4.90
N TYR A 265 30.59 0.47 6.00
CA TYR A 265 29.17 0.78 6.19
C TYR A 265 28.94 2.28 6.28
N THR A 266 29.81 3.00 6.97
CA THR A 266 29.68 4.45 7.19
C THR A 266 29.89 5.25 5.91
N VAL A 267 30.91 4.92 5.10
CA VAL A 267 31.18 5.58 3.82
C VAL A 267 29.97 5.46 2.89
N HIS A 268 29.38 4.26 2.79
CA HIS A 268 28.13 4.09 2.06
C HIS A 268 27.00 4.97 2.59
N THR A 269 26.80 5.03 3.92
CA THR A 269 25.74 5.87 4.50
C THR A 269 25.93 7.35 4.23
N PHE A 270 27.17 7.85 4.20
CA PHE A 270 27.47 9.24 3.88
C PHE A 270 27.19 9.56 2.40
N ILE A 271 27.64 8.71 1.48
CA ILE A 271 27.36 8.90 0.04
C ILE A 271 25.85 8.80 -0.23
N SER A 272 25.17 7.84 0.40
CA SER A 272 23.72 7.63 0.25
C SER A 272 22.88 8.80 0.76
N ALA A 273 23.25 9.38 1.91
CA ALA A 273 22.56 10.57 2.42
C ALA A 273 22.74 11.81 1.53
N MET A 274 23.86 11.90 0.81
CA MET A 274 24.15 13.03 -0.07
C MET A 274 23.53 12.94 -1.47
N ARG A 275 22.76 11.89 -1.76
CA ARG A 275 22.16 11.63 -3.09
C ARG A 275 21.47 12.84 -3.72
N ASP A 276 20.74 13.63 -2.95
CA ASP A 276 19.93 14.73 -3.48
C ASP A 276 20.73 16.03 -3.67
N ARG A 277 21.97 16.08 -3.14
CA ARG A 277 22.89 17.23 -3.22
C ARG A 277 24.08 17.00 -4.15
N LEU A 278 24.37 15.75 -4.50
CA LEU A 278 25.47 15.38 -5.39
C LEU A 278 25.19 15.77 -6.85
N LYS A 279 26.18 16.34 -7.51
CA LYS A 279 26.20 16.58 -8.95
C LYS A 279 27.21 15.66 -9.63
N THR A 280 27.09 15.52 -10.95
CA THR A 280 28.04 14.72 -11.72
C THR A 280 29.45 15.31 -11.60
N GLY A 281 30.43 14.46 -11.27
CA GLY A 281 31.83 14.82 -11.08
C GLY A 281 32.24 15.05 -9.62
N ASP A 282 31.29 15.24 -8.69
CA ASP A 282 31.61 15.50 -7.28
C ASP A 282 32.30 14.31 -6.58
N LEU A 283 32.07 13.08 -7.08
CA LEU A 283 32.66 11.85 -6.52
C LEU A 283 34.00 11.48 -7.17
N ASP A 284 34.42 12.15 -8.24
CA ASP A 284 35.61 11.77 -9.01
C ASP A 284 36.88 11.84 -8.14
N ALA A 285 36.99 12.87 -7.30
CA ALA A 285 38.13 13.07 -6.41
C ALA A 285 38.27 12.02 -5.29
N CYS A 286 37.19 11.30 -4.97
CA CYS A 286 37.21 10.21 -3.97
C CYS A 286 37.06 8.82 -4.59
N LEU A 287 37.00 8.70 -5.93
CA LEU A 287 36.70 7.44 -6.59
C LEU A 287 37.72 6.36 -6.25
N GLU A 288 39.02 6.66 -6.33
CA GLU A 288 40.07 5.68 -6.03
C GLU A 288 40.00 5.21 -4.58
N ASP A 289 39.77 6.12 -3.64
CA ASP A 289 39.63 5.78 -2.22
C ASP A 289 38.41 4.89 -1.96
N VAL A 290 37.28 5.17 -2.61
CA VAL A 290 36.07 4.35 -2.49
C VAL A 290 36.24 3.00 -3.20
N LEU A 291 36.93 2.95 -4.34
CA LEU A 291 37.21 1.71 -5.06
C LEU A 291 38.13 0.78 -4.26
N ASP A 292 39.15 1.32 -3.58
CA ASP A 292 39.97 0.52 -2.67
C ASP A 292 39.13 -0.08 -1.54
N ILE A 293 38.21 0.70 -0.95
CA ILE A 293 37.29 0.20 0.10
C ILE A 293 36.39 -0.91 -0.45
N ILE A 294 35.89 -0.77 -1.69
CA ILE A 294 35.06 -1.78 -2.37
C ILE A 294 35.84 -3.07 -2.63
N VAL A 295 37.08 -2.95 -3.13
CA VAL A 295 37.93 -4.11 -3.42
C VAL A 295 38.30 -4.83 -2.12
N GLN A 296 38.68 -4.06 -1.10
CA GLN A 296 38.97 -4.58 0.24
C GLN A 296 37.79 -5.37 0.80
N GLU A 297 36.56 -4.85 0.67
CA GLU A 297 35.36 -5.52 1.18
C GLU A 297 35.00 -6.81 0.43
N GLN A 298 35.15 -6.85 -0.90
CA GLN A 298 34.57 -7.90 -1.74
C GLN A 298 35.54 -8.99 -2.18
N PHE A 299 36.84 -8.69 -2.25
CA PHE A 299 37.85 -9.57 -2.84
C PHE A 299 39.08 -9.82 -1.93
N GLU A 300 39.26 -9.05 -0.86
CA GLU A 300 40.35 -9.24 0.10
C GLU A 300 39.89 -9.95 1.38
N SER A 301 40.78 -10.07 2.38
CA SER A 301 40.55 -10.80 3.65
C SER A 301 39.28 -10.36 4.41
N VAL A 302 38.84 -9.11 4.24
CA VAL A 302 37.61 -8.59 4.86
C VAL A 302 36.37 -9.30 4.32
N SER A 303 36.39 -9.78 3.08
CA SER A 303 35.32 -10.63 2.53
C SER A 303 35.22 -11.96 3.26
N GLU A 304 36.36 -12.57 3.60
CA GLU A 304 36.40 -13.86 4.30
C GLU A 304 35.90 -13.71 5.75
N GLU A 305 36.27 -12.62 6.42
CA GLU A 305 35.77 -12.29 7.76
C GLU A 305 34.24 -12.19 7.80
N LYS A 306 33.59 -11.69 6.74
CA LYS A 306 32.12 -11.65 6.63
C LYS A 306 31.50 -13.02 6.42
N GLU A 307 32.23 -14.05 6.05
CA GLU A 307 31.68 -15.41 5.97
C GLU A 307 31.67 -16.10 7.36
N VAL A 308 32.46 -15.59 8.32
CA VAL A 308 32.54 -16.11 9.70
C VAL A 308 31.36 -15.64 10.56
N GLY A 309 30.62 -16.61 11.13
CA GLY A 309 29.41 -16.35 11.93
C GLY A 309 29.66 -15.60 13.25
N GLU A 310 30.79 -15.86 13.90
CA GLU A 310 31.15 -15.21 15.19
C GLU A 310 31.41 -13.71 15.02
N ILE A 311 32.13 -13.31 13.96
CA ILE A 311 32.40 -11.90 13.64
C ILE A 311 31.10 -11.16 13.32
N LYS A 312 30.19 -11.81 12.58
CA LYS A 312 28.84 -11.29 12.33
C LYS A 312 28.03 -11.09 13.62
N ALA A 313 28.19 -11.95 14.63
CA ALA A 313 27.45 -11.84 15.87
C ALA A 313 27.89 -10.63 16.70
N GLU A 314 29.20 -10.36 16.77
CA GLU A 314 29.73 -9.20 17.50
C GLU A 314 29.55 -7.86 16.78
N VAL A 315 29.58 -7.86 15.43
CA VAL A 315 29.57 -6.63 14.62
C VAL A 315 28.36 -6.61 13.70
N SER A 316 27.34 -5.85 14.09
CA SER A 316 26.10 -5.68 13.31
C SER A 316 26.34 -5.16 11.89
N GLU A 317 27.38 -4.34 11.72
CA GLU A 317 27.77 -3.74 10.44
C GLU A 317 28.39 -4.77 9.48
N ALA A 318 29.07 -5.81 10.00
CA ALA A 318 29.65 -6.89 9.18
C ALA A 318 28.58 -7.79 8.55
N LYS A 319 27.35 -7.83 9.11
CA LYS A 319 26.20 -8.53 8.51
C LYS A 319 25.71 -7.86 7.22
N LYS A 320 25.96 -6.57 7.04
CA LYS A 320 25.45 -5.80 5.90
C LYS A 320 26.47 -5.79 4.75
N ASN A 321 25.98 -5.79 3.52
CA ASN A 321 26.79 -5.66 2.31
C ASN A 321 26.37 -4.39 1.53
N PRO A 322 26.92 -3.20 1.88
CA PRO A 322 26.57 -1.94 1.24
C PRO A 322 27.17 -1.72 -0.16
N THR A 323 28.20 -2.47 -0.55
CA THR A 323 28.96 -2.27 -1.80
C THR A 323 28.08 -2.18 -3.06
N PRO A 324 27.06 -3.03 -3.26
CA PRO A 324 26.19 -2.96 -4.44
C PRO A 324 25.50 -1.59 -4.55
N GLY A 325 25.04 -1.04 -3.43
CA GLY A 325 24.43 0.30 -3.38
C GLY A 325 25.45 1.42 -3.56
N THR A 326 26.68 1.25 -3.06
CA THR A 326 27.76 2.23 -3.29
C THR A 326 28.13 2.32 -4.77
N LEU A 327 28.27 1.19 -5.47
CA LEU A 327 28.56 1.17 -6.91
C LEU A 327 27.42 1.75 -7.75
N LEU A 328 26.17 1.51 -7.36
CA LEU A 328 25.02 2.14 -7.99
C LEU A 328 25.10 3.68 -7.89
N LEU A 329 25.43 4.20 -6.71
CA LEU A 329 25.58 5.64 -6.49
C LEU A 329 26.79 6.20 -7.24
N LEU A 330 27.92 5.50 -7.27
CA LEU A 330 29.08 5.90 -8.08
C LEU A 330 28.70 5.99 -9.57
N GLY A 331 28.02 4.97 -10.11
CA GLY A 331 27.55 5.00 -11.50
C GLY A 331 26.68 6.22 -11.83
N ARG A 332 25.86 6.67 -10.87
CA ARG A 332 24.94 7.80 -11.05
C ARG A 332 25.59 9.18 -11.04
N TYR A 333 26.74 9.36 -10.39
CA TYR A 333 27.38 10.69 -10.19
C TYR A 333 28.82 10.81 -10.70
N VAL A 334 29.46 9.73 -11.17
CA VAL A 334 30.82 9.80 -11.76
C VAL A 334 30.77 10.47 -13.14
N SER A 335 31.84 11.17 -13.54
CA SER A 335 31.98 11.74 -14.88
C SER A 335 32.48 10.73 -15.93
N SER A 336 32.29 11.03 -17.22
CA SER A 336 32.73 10.15 -18.32
C SER A 336 34.22 9.85 -18.35
N ALA A 337 35.07 10.74 -17.80
CA ALA A 337 36.52 10.57 -17.84
C ALA A 337 37.00 9.43 -16.92
N VAL A 338 36.29 9.17 -15.82
CA VAL A 338 36.77 8.27 -14.75
C VAL A 338 36.14 6.87 -14.83
N VAL A 339 35.16 6.65 -15.72
CA VAL A 339 34.56 5.32 -15.96
C VAL A 339 35.62 4.31 -16.41
N GLY A 340 36.54 4.73 -17.28
CA GLY A 340 37.65 3.87 -17.73
C GLY A 340 38.54 3.40 -16.58
N THR A 341 38.83 4.29 -15.62
CA THR A 341 39.62 3.95 -14.42
C THR A 341 38.95 2.88 -13.57
N LEU A 342 37.63 3.01 -13.36
CA LEU A 342 36.85 2.01 -12.61
C LEU A 342 36.85 0.66 -13.34
N LEU A 343 36.55 0.66 -14.65
CA LEU A 343 36.51 -0.57 -15.44
C LEU A 343 37.87 -1.28 -15.45
N ASN A 344 38.96 -0.53 -15.65
CA ASN A 344 40.32 -1.07 -15.62
C ASN A 344 40.64 -1.69 -14.26
N ARG A 345 40.23 -1.06 -13.14
CA ARG A 345 40.44 -1.64 -11.81
C ARG A 345 39.71 -2.97 -11.65
N PHE A 346 38.48 -3.09 -12.14
CA PHE A 346 37.74 -4.36 -12.13
C PHE A 346 38.32 -5.41 -13.08
N VAL A 347 38.88 -5.02 -14.24
CA VAL A 347 39.60 -5.93 -15.13
C VAL A 347 40.81 -6.53 -14.41
N THR A 348 41.65 -5.70 -13.79
CA THR A 348 42.80 -6.17 -13.01
C THR A 348 42.38 -7.11 -11.88
N VAL A 349 41.29 -6.81 -11.19
CA VAL A 349 40.75 -7.71 -10.16
C VAL A 349 40.32 -9.03 -10.78
N VAL A 350 39.49 -9.02 -11.83
CA VAL A 350 38.98 -10.24 -12.47
C VAL A 350 40.10 -11.13 -13.01
N ASP A 351 41.16 -10.55 -13.58
CA ASP A 351 42.32 -11.30 -14.08
C ASP A 351 43.08 -12.05 -12.97
N THR A 352 43.01 -11.56 -11.72
CA THR A 352 43.61 -12.22 -10.55
C THR A 352 42.70 -13.27 -9.88
N LEU A 353 41.41 -13.30 -10.21
CA LEU A 353 40.44 -14.19 -9.58
C LEU A 353 40.47 -15.59 -10.19
N THR A 354 40.64 -16.61 -9.34
CA THR A 354 40.58 -18.03 -9.75
C THR A 354 39.23 -18.70 -9.45
N SER A 355 38.41 -18.10 -8.58
CA SER A 355 37.13 -18.68 -8.13
C SER A 355 35.94 -18.19 -8.96
N ALA A 356 35.16 -19.14 -9.52
CA ALA A 356 33.92 -18.86 -10.23
C ALA A 356 32.89 -18.07 -9.39
N LYS A 357 32.86 -18.29 -8.07
CA LYS A 357 31.98 -17.57 -7.13
C LYS A 357 32.37 -16.08 -7.04
N LEU A 358 33.67 -15.77 -6.99
CA LEU A 358 34.16 -14.39 -6.95
C LEU A 358 33.98 -13.68 -8.30
N ILE A 359 34.15 -14.39 -9.42
CA ILE A 359 33.85 -13.86 -10.76
C ILE A 359 32.36 -13.51 -10.89
N ALA A 360 31.46 -14.38 -10.40
CA ALA A 360 30.03 -14.09 -10.38
C ALA A 360 29.68 -12.87 -9.51
N ARG A 361 30.39 -12.67 -8.40
CA ARG A 361 30.24 -11.49 -7.53
C ARG A 361 30.70 -10.21 -8.24
N ALA A 362 31.87 -10.23 -8.89
CA ALA A 362 32.36 -9.09 -9.70
C ALA A 362 31.36 -8.71 -10.80
N ARG A 363 30.80 -9.69 -11.49
CA ARG A 363 29.74 -9.47 -12.50
C ARG A 363 28.51 -8.76 -11.92
N ASN A 364 28.04 -9.19 -10.74
CA ASN A 364 26.87 -8.57 -10.11
C ASN A 364 27.16 -7.11 -9.71
N LEU A 365 28.37 -6.82 -9.21
CA LEU A 365 28.82 -5.47 -8.86
C LEU A 365 28.89 -4.56 -10.09
N LEU A 366 29.46 -5.04 -11.20
CA LEU A 366 29.47 -4.31 -12.48
C LEU A 366 28.05 -4.06 -13.01
N SER A 367 27.12 -5.00 -12.81
CA SER A 367 25.71 -4.78 -13.17
C SER A 367 25.06 -3.67 -12.35
N MET A 368 25.40 -3.51 -11.08
CA MET A 368 24.89 -2.40 -10.25
C MET A 368 25.48 -1.07 -10.70
N PHE A 369 26.77 -1.04 -11.04
CA PHE A 369 27.40 0.15 -11.60
C PHE A 369 26.77 0.55 -12.94
N ALA A 370 26.52 -0.40 -13.84
CA ALA A 370 25.84 -0.17 -15.12
C ALA A 370 24.42 0.39 -14.94
N ASN A 371 23.67 -0.12 -13.96
CA ASN A 371 22.35 0.44 -13.60
C ASN A 371 22.46 1.89 -13.09
N GLY A 372 23.53 2.23 -12.37
CA GLY A 372 23.81 3.59 -11.92
C GLY A 372 24.14 4.52 -13.08
N LEU A 373 24.97 4.06 -14.03
CA LEU A 373 25.32 4.81 -15.24
C LEU A 373 24.12 5.13 -16.11
N LYS A 374 23.14 4.22 -16.20
CA LYS A 374 21.88 4.43 -16.91
C LYS A 374 21.11 5.65 -16.37
N ASP A 375 21.15 5.88 -15.06
CA ASP A 375 20.44 6.98 -14.39
C ASP A 375 21.28 8.26 -14.27
N ASN A 376 22.50 8.29 -14.84
CA ASN A 376 23.43 9.40 -14.70
C ASN A 376 23.09 10.54 -15.68
N GLN A 377 22.67 11.68 -15.12
CA GLN A 377 22.28 12.86 -15.89
C GLN A 377 23.44 13.65 -16.49
N GLY A 378 24.68 13.39 -16.05
CA GLY A 378 25.86 14.12 -16.56
C GLY A 378 26.50 13.50 -17.79
N PHE A 379 25.93 12.40 -18.30
CA PHE A 379 26.32 11.83 -19.59
C PHE A 379 25.35 12.30 -20.68
N SER A 380 25.87 12.89 -21.76
CA SER A 380 25.06 13.06 -22.97
C SER A 380 24.81 11.69 -23.62
N PRO A 381 23.63 11.45 -24.22
CA PRO A 381 23.34 10.20 -24.95
C PRO A 381 24.41 9.85 -25.98
N THR A 382 24.96 10.86 -26.67
CA THR A 382 26.05 10.69 -27.63
C THR A 382 27.32 10.14 -26.98
N ASN A 383 27.75 10.69 -25.84
CA ASN A 383 28.95 10.23 -25.15
C ASN A 383 28.78 8.81 -24.60
N GLN A 384 27.56 8.44 -24.17
CA GLN A 384 27.24 7.07 -23.77
C GLN A 384 27.37 6.10 -24.96
N LEU A 385 26.78 6.44 -26.12
CA LEU A 385 26.87 5.60 -27.31
C LEU A 385 28.31 5.46 -27.81
N ILE A 386 29.10 6.53 -27.80
CA ILE A 386 30.53 6.47 -28.15
C ILE A 386 31.28 5.52 -27.21
N LEU A 387 31.07 5.66 -25.90
CA LEU A 387 31.71 4.80 -24.91
C LEU A 387 31.30 3.32 -25.10
N ILE A 388 30.01 3.05 -25.30
CA ILE A 388 29.49 1.70 -25.54
C ILE A 388 30.10 1.12 -26.82
N HIS A 389 30.10 1.87 -27.91
CA HIS A 389 30.69 1.46 -29.19
C HIS A 389 32.18 1.14 -29.04
N GLN A 390 32.95 2.05 -28.45
CA GLN A 390 34.39 1.86 -28.20
C GLN A 390 34.64 0.60 -27.36
N GLN A 391 33.85 0.38 -26.30
CA GLN A 391 34.02 -0.76 -25.42
C GLN A 391 33.62 -2.08 -26.08
N ILE A 392 32.54 -2.11 -26.85
CA ILE A 392 32.10 -3.30 -27.61
C ILE A 392 33.14 -3.66 -28.66
N VAL A 393 33.58 -2.71 -29.49
CA VAL A 393 34.58 -2.96 -30.53
C VAL A 393 35.88 -3.47 -29.92
N THR A 394 36.39 -2.79 -28.87
CA THR A 394 37.62 -3.21 -28.18
C THR A 394 37.51 -4.63 -27.62
N ASN A 395 36.37 -5.00 -27.05
CA ASN A 395 36.17 -6.33 -26.46
C ASN A 395 35.92 -7.42 -27.52
N ILE A 396 35.19 -7.12 -28.60
CA ILE A 396 35.00 -8.04 -29.73
C ILE A 396 36.36 -8.38 -30.34
N GLU A 397 37.21 -7.37 -30.55
CA GLU A 397 38.55 -7.57 -31.10
C GLU A 397 39.41 -8.45 -30.18
N LYS A 398 39.43 -8.17 -28.88
CA LYS A 398 40.12 -9.02 -27.89
C LYS A 398 39.62 -10.46 -27.89
N MET A 399 38.31 -10.68 -28.03
CA MET A 399 37.72 -12.03 -28.07
C MET A 399 37.98 -12.77 -29.40
N ARG A 400 38.13 -12.04 -30.51
CA ARG A 400 38.51 -12.61 -31.81
C ARG A 400 39.95 -13.12 -31.80
N VAL A 401 40.89 -12.34 -31.27
CA VAL A 401 42.31 -12.73 -31.18
C VAL A 401 42.51 -14.00 -30.35
N VAL A 402 41.70 -14.21 -29.30
CA VAL A 402 41.73 -15.44 -28.47
C VAL A 402 41.14 -16.65 -29.20
N SER A 403 40.24 -16.43 -30.17
CA SER A 403 39.60 -17.49 -30.97
C SER A 403 40.41 -17.87 -32.22
N ALA A 404 41.34 -17.02 -32.66
CA ALA A 404 42.14 -17.16 -33.88
C ALA A 404 43.46 -17.92 -33.67
N GLY A 405 43.45 -18.94 -32.83
CA GLY A 405 44.55 -19.90 -32.71
C GLY A 405 44.52 -20.99 -33.78
N SER A 406 44.35 -20.64 -35.06
CA SER A 406 44.74 -21.43 -36.24
C SER A 406 44.19 -20.82 -37.54
N GLN A 407 45.10 -20.55 -38.48
CA GLN A 407 44.95 -20.18 -39.89
C GLN A 407 44.80 -18.69 -40.23
N GLN A 408 45.88 -18.16 -40.83
CA GLN A 408 46.00 -16.88 -41.53
C GLN A 408 45.35 -16.97 -42.91
N GLU A 409 44.66 -15.90 -43.35
CA GLU A 409 44.69 -15.35 -44.71
C GLU A 409 43.93 -13.99 -44.78
N PRO A 410 44.07 -13.17 -45.85
CA PRO A 410 44.74 -11.87 -45.77
C PRO A 410 43.81 -10.63 -45.70
N ASP A 411 44.44 -9.51 -45.35
CA ASP A 411 43.93 -8.14 -45.31
C ASP A 411 42.99 -7.78 -46.47
N VAL A 412 41.74 -7.43 -46.13
CA VAL A 412 40.89 -6.55 -46.95
C VAL A 412 40.47 -5.37 -46.10
N TYR A 413 41.09 -4.22 -46.36
CA TYR A 413 40.65 -2.92 -45.88
C TYR A 413 39.21 -2.69 -46.37
N SER A 414 38.24 -2.66 -45.45
CA SER A 414 36.94 -2.03 -45.72
C SER A 414 36.94 -0.65 -45.06
N GLU A 415 36.62 0.35 -45.88
CA GLU A 415 36.72 1.77 -45.59
C GLU A 415 35.93 2.17 -44.35
N LYS A 416 36.53 3.05 -43.53
CA LYS A 416 35.84 3.77 -42.46
C LYS A 416 34.65 4.55 -43.05
N PRO A 417 33.39 4.34 -42.59
CA PRO A 417 32.32 5.28 -42.90
C PRO A 417 32.71 6.65 -42.34
N LYS A 418 32.62 7.67 -43.19
CA LYS A 418 33.01 9.05 -42.90
C LYS A 418 32.31 9.58 -41.65
N SER A 419 33.14 10.07 -40.73
CA SER A 419 32.77 10.87 -39.56
C SER A 419 31.61 11.82 -39.83
N CYS A 420 30.46 11.59 -39.20
CA CYS A 420 29.29 12.48 -39.25
C CYS A 420 29.35 13.54 -38.13
N LEU A 421 30.52 14.17 -37.95
CA LEU A 421 30.71 15.27 -37.00
C LEU A 421 30.11 16.58 -37.55
N LEU A 422 28.80 16.73 -37.43
CA LEU A 422 28.14 18.04 -37.36
C LEU A 422 27.02 17.94 -36.32
N LEU A 423 27.17 18.62 -35.18
CA LEU A 423 26.15 18.69 -34.12
C LEU A 423 25.67 20.14 -33.92
N PRO A 424 24.36 20.42 -34.12
CA PRO A 424 23.59 21.43 -33.39
C PRO A 424 23.35 21.01 -31.91
N PRO A 425 22.73 21.85 -31.06
CA PRO A 425 22.86 21.77 -29.61
C PRO A 425 22.23 20.51 -28.97
N VAL A 426 22.84 20.12 -27.85
CA VAL A 426 22.72 18.84 -27.15
C VAL A 426 21.36 18.64 -26.49
N CYS A 427 20.59 17.65 -26.95
CA CYS A 427 19.45 17.09 -26.21
C CYS A 427 19.94 16.20 -25.05
N LYS A 428 19.27 16.33 -23.89
CA LYS A 428 19.69 15.69 -22.62
C LYS A 428 19.24 14.23 -22.47
N HIS A 429 18.39 13.69 -23.37
CA HIS A 429 17.82 12.35 -23.26
C HIS A 429 17.75 11.65 -24.63
N PHE A 430 17.97 10.34 -24.68
CA PHE A 430 17.79 9.53 -25.89
C PHE A 430 16.29 9.29 -26.09
N ASP A 431 15.73 9.89 -27.14
CA ASP A 431 14.34 9.70 -27.51
C ASP A 431 14.20 8.53 -28.48
N ARG A 432 13.25 7.63 -28.20
CA ARG A 432 12.99 6.42 -29.01
C ARG A 432 12.14 6.71 -30.23
N ASP A 433 11.53 7.89 -30.29
CA ASP A 433 10.67 8.34 -31.39
C ASP A 433 11.39 9.37 -32.29
N ASP A 434 12.60 9.82 -31.89
CA ASP A 434 13.43 10.76 -32.65
C ASP A 434 14.26 10.03 -33.71
N PRO A 435 14.03 10.29 -35.02
CA PRO A 435 14.71 9.61 -36.11
C PRO A 435 16.24 9.80 -36.10
N ASP A 436 16.75 10.94 -35.62
CA ASP A 436 18.20 11.20 -35.56
C ASP A 436 18.87 10.38 -34.45
N HIS A 437 18.17 10.12 -33.34
CA HIS A 437 18.63 9.24 -32.28
C HIS A 437 18.58 7.77 -32.68
N ILE A 438 17.52 7.35 -33.38
CA ILE A 438 17.36 6.00 -33.92
C ILE A 438 18.47 5.71 -34.94
N GLY A 439 18.75 6.64 -35.87
CA GLY A 439 19.80 6.48 -36.89
C GLY A 439 21.20 6.24 -36.31
N ARG A 440 21.50 6.76 -35.12
CA ARG A 440 22.78 6.53 -34.42
C ARG A 440 22.95 5.10 -33.88
N LEU A 441 21.86 4.32 -33.79
CA LEU A 441 21.90 2.92 -33.38
C LEU A 441 22.15 1.96 -34.56
N ASP A 442 21.97 2.40 -35.80
CA ASP A 442 22.11 1.54 -36.98
C ASP A 442 23.47 0.83 -37.09
N PRO A 443 24.63 1.49 -36.79
CA PRO A 443 25.93 0.81 -36.80
C PRO A 443 26.06 -0.32 -35.78
N PHE A 444 25.28 -0.29 -34.69
CA PHE A 444 25.32 -1.32 -33.65
C PHE A 444 24.64 -2.63 -34.08
N VAL A 445 23.80 -2.62 -35.13
CA VAL A 445 23.12 -3.82 -35.62
C VAL A 445 24.16 -4.87 -36.02
N SER A 446 25.18 -4.47 -36.77
CA SER A 446 26.28 -5.37 -37.18
C SER A 446 27.05 -5.94 -35.99
N LEU A 447 27.36 -5.11 -34.99
CA LEU A 447 28.06 -5.52 -33.77
C LEU A 447 27.22 -6.49 -32.92
N VAL A 448 25.90 -6.27 -32.85
CA VAL A 448 24.96 -7.15 -32.12
C VAL A 448 24.82 -8.49 -32.84
N VAL A 449 24.72 -8.50 -34.18
CA VAL A 449 24.66 -9.74 -34.97
C VAL A 449 25.95 -10.54 -34.81
N GLN A 450 27.13 -9.91 -34.90
CA GLN A 450 28.41 -10.56 -34.61
C GLN A 450 28.46 -11.12 -33.18
N SER A 451 27.86 -10.43 -32.22
CA SER A 451 27.80 -10.90 -30.83
C SER A 451 26.98 -12.17 -30.64
N LEU A 452 26.07 -12.50 -31.57
CA LEU A 452 25.32 -13.77 -31.56
C LEU A 452 26.14 -14.96 -32.02
N GLU A 453 27.31 -14.75 -32.64
CA GLU A 453 28.22 -15.82 -33.09
C GLU A 453 29.07 -16.39 -31.94
N PHE A 454 29.22 -15.64 -30.84
CA PHE A 454 30.00 -16.10 -29.69
C PHE A 454 29.34 -17.29 -28.98
N LYS A 455 30.15 -18.15 -28.36
CA LYS A 455 29.71 -19.34 -27.61
C LYS A 455 29.18 -19.04 -26.20
N TYR A 456 29.23 -17.78 -25.75
CA TYR A 456 28.91 -17.42 -24.37
C TYR A 456 27.41 -17.10 -24.20
N GLU A 457 26.67 -17.96 -23.52
CA GLU A 457 25.21 -17.85 -23.28
C GLU A 457 24.74 -16.46 -22.79
N LYS A 458 25.52 -15.85 -21.89
CA LYS A 458 25.22 -14.52 -21.34
C LYS A 458 25.38 -13.43 -22.40
N VAL A 459 26.39 -13.53 -23.27
CA VAL A 459 26.61 -12.57 -24.36
C VAL A 459 25.48 -12.69 -25.38
N ILE A 460 25.15 -13.92 -25.79
CA ILE A 460 24.01 -14.21 -26.68
C ILE A 460 22.72 -13.63 -26.09
N SER A 461 22.45 -13.85 -24.80
CA SER A 461 21.26 -13.32 -24.13
C SER A 461 21.17 -11.79 -24.16
N HIS A 462 22.29 -11.08 -23.98
CA HIS A 462 22.28 -9.60 -24.05
C HIS A 462 22.17 -9.11 -25.49
N ALA A 463 22.84 -9.77 -26.43
CA ALA A 463 22.71 -9.50 -27.86
C ALA A 463 21.27 -9.70 -28.37
N LEU A 464 20.61 -10.81 -28.00
CA LEU A 464 19.20 -11.06 -28.33
C LEU A 464 18.26 -10.01 -27.73
N ARG A 465 18.52 -9.52 -26.51
CA ARG A 465 17.73 -8.42 -25.94
C ARG A 465 17.91 -7.12 -26.71
N CYS A 466 19.14 -6.80 -27.11
CA CYS A 466 19.43 -5.62 -27.92
C CYS A 466 18.76 -5.73 -29.30
N LEU A 467 18.87 -6.89 -29.93
CA LEU A 467 18.25 -7.19 -31.22
C LEU A 467 16.73 -7.05 -31.16
N ASN A 468 16.08 -7.61 -30.14
CA ASN A 468 14.64 -7.45 -29.94
C ASN A 468 14.23 -5.97 -29.86
N GLY A 469 14.98 -5.16 -29.11
CA GLY A 469 14.74 -3.71 -29.06
C GLY A 469 14.92 -3.03 -30.42
N MET A 470 15.99 -3.35 -31.14
CA MET A 470 16.31 -2.78 -32.46
C MET A 470 15.29 -3.17 -33.54
N MET A 471 14.74 -4.39 -33.50
CA MET A 471 13.71 -4.83 -34.45
C MET A 471 12.39 -4.06 -34.32
N HIS A 472 12.10 -3.46 -33.16
CA HIS A 472 10.96 -2.56 -33.01
C HIS A 472 11.18 -1.17 -33.64
N MET A 473 12.44 -0.78 -33.91
CA MET A 473 12.83 0.58 -34.27
C MET A 473 13.03 0.78 -35.79
N ALA A 474 12.60 -0.18 -36.61
CA ALA A 474 12.61 -0.11 -38.10
C ALA A 474 13.94 0.40 -38.71
N LEU A 475 15.08 -0.11 -38.21
CA LEU A 475 16.43 0.28 -38.66
C LEU A 475 16.76 -0.35 -40.03
N PRO A 476 17.32 0.41 -41.01
CA PRO A 476 17.68 -0.11 -42.33
C PRO A 476 18.65 -1.30 -42.30
N SER A 477 19.63 -1.29 -41.39
CA SER A 477 20.59 -2.40 -41.28
C SER A 477 19.98 -3.71 -40.76
N VAL A 478 18.80 -3.66 -40.12
CA VAL A 478 18.06 -4.85 -39.70
C VAL A 478 17.42 -5.54 -40.90
N GLU A 479 16.89 -4.77 -41.85
CA GLU A 479 16.31 -5.31 -43.09
C GLU A 479 17.39 -5.93 -43.99
N SER A 480 18.55 -5.28 -44.12
CA SER A 480 19.67 -5.80 -44.91
C SER A 480 20.27 -7.09 -44.31
N SER A 481 20.27 -7.21 -42.98
CA SER A 481 20.81 -8.36 -42.25
C SER A 481 19.77 -9.45 -41.93
N LEU A 482 18.53 -9.32 -42.43
CA LEU A 482 17.40 -10.14 -42.00
C LEU A 482 17.61 -11.63 -42.25
N LYS A 483 18.19 -11.98 -43.40
CA LYS A 483 18.50 -13.36 -43.76
C LYS A 483 19.50 -13.97 -42.77
N THR A 484 20.61 -13.28 -42.52
CA THR A 484 21.64 -13.68 -41.55
C THR A 484 21.09 -13.82 -40.14
N ILE A 485 20.24 -12.87 -39.71
CA ILE A 485 19.56 -12.93 -38.41
C ILE A 485 18.68 -14.18 -38.34
N SER A 486 17.85 -14.44 -39.36
CA SER A 486 16.93 -15.58 -39.37
C SER A 486 17.68 -16.92 -39.31
N GLU A 487 18.73 -17.09 -40.13
CA GLU A 487 19.57 -18.29 -40.14
C GLU A 487 20.24 -18.50 -38.79
N ARG A 488 20.80 -17.43 -38.19
CA ARG A 488 21.43 -17.53 -36.87
C ARG A 488 20.42 -17.84 -35.76
N LEU A 489 19.21 -17.28 -35.81
CA LEU A 489 18.16 -17.59 -34.84
C LEU A 489 17.70 -19.04 -34.93
N PHE A 490 17.59 -19.62 -36.14
CA PHE A 490 17.28 -21.05 -36.31
C PHE A 490 18.41 -21.97 -35.85
N LEU A 491 19.67 -21.60 -36.09
CA LEU A 491 20.83 -22.31 -35.53
C LEU A 491 20.81 -22.29 -34.00
N LEU A 492 20.63 -21.12 -33.39
CA LEU A 492 20.51 -21.00 -31.93
C LEU A 492 19.30 -21.76 -31.39
N LEU A 493 18.17 -21.75 -32.10
CA LEU A 493 17.02 -22.56 -31.71
C LEU A 493 17.43 -24.04 -31.69
N SER A 494 18.12 -24.56 -32.71
CA SER A 494 18.55 -25.97 -32.73
C SER A 494 19.62 -26.33 -31.69
N GLU A 495 20.51 -25.39 -31.32
CA GLU A 495 21.56 -25.59 -30.33
C GLU A 495 21.01 -25.63 -28.89
N TYR A 496 19.97 -24.83 -28.61
CA TYR A 496 19.46 -24.60 -27.26
C TYR A 496 18.03 -25.15 -27.00
N SER A 497 17.37 -25.71 -28.01
CA SER A 497 16.06 -26.40 -27.88
C SER A 497 16.17 -27.84 -27.37
N ILE A 498 17.05 -28.07 -26.39
CA ILE A 498 17.32 -29.40 -25.83
C ILE A 498 16.09 -29.89 -25.04
N LEU A 499 15.73 -31.17 -25.18
CA LEU A 499 14.67 -31.85 -24.40
C LEU A 499 15.24 -32.46 -23.11
N GLY A 500 14.44 -32.50 -22.03
CA GLY A 500 14.81 -33.16 -20.76
C GLY A 500 15.37 -32.24 -19.67
N SER A 501 16.03 -32.79 -18.65
CA SER A 501 16.47 -32.04 -17.46
C SER A 501 17.47 -30.90 -17.74
N ALA A 502 18.21 -30.99 -18.86
CA ALA A 502 19.11 -29.93 -19.32
C ALA A 502 18.35 -28.68 -19.85
N ALA A 503 17.10 -28.83 -20.28
CA ALA A 503 16.23 -27.75 -20.76
C ALA A 503 15.81 -26.79 -19.64
N ASN A 504 15.74 -27.30 -18.40
CA ASN A 504 15.26 -26.57 -17.23
C ASN A 504 16.36 -25.73 -16.55
N LYS A 505 17.58 -25.67 -17.12
CA LYS A 505 18.59 -24.72 -16.64
C LYS A 505 18.09 -23.30 -16.88
N GLU A 506 18.10 -22.47 -15.83
CA GLU A 506 17.60 -21.08 -15.86
C GLU A 506 18.19 -20.25 -17.02
N ALA A 507 19.47 -20.45 -17.33
CA ALA A 507 20.14 -19.77 -18.43
C ALA A 507 19.59 -20.16 -19.82
N VAL A 508 19.30 -21.45 -20.02
CA VAL A 508 18.75 -22.00 -21.26
C VAL A 508 17.29 -21.60 -21.42
N LEU A 509 16.50 -21.68 -20.35
CA LEU A 509 15.10 -21.24 -20.33
C LEU A 509 14.99 -19.76 -20.73
N HIS A 510 15.81 -18.90 -20.11
CA HIS A 510 15.83 -17.47 -20.42
C HIS A 510 16.27 -17.20 -21.87
N LEU A 511 17.21 -17.98 -22.41
CA LEU A 511 17.65 -17.86 -23.79
C LEU A 511 16.54 -18.29 -24.77
N ASN A 512 15.86 -19.40 -24.52
CA ASN A 512 14.71 -19.85 -25.32
C ASN A 512 13.56 -18.84 -25.29
N GLN A 513 13.32 -18.20 -24.15
CA GLN A 513 12.33 -17.13 -24.06
C GLN A 513 12.69 -15.92 -24.93
N LEU A 514 13.97 -15.53 -24.97
CA LEU A 514 14.45 -14.46 -25.83
C LEU A 514 14.40 -14.84 -27.31
N LEU A 515 14.74 -16.08 -27.67
CA LEU A 515 14.63 -16.58 -29.04
C LEU A 515 13.17 -16.55 -29.52
N CYS A 516 12.23 -17.06 -28.72
CA CYS A 516 10.81 -17.03 -29.09
C CYS A 516 10.30 -15.60 -29.26
N LYS A 517 10.73 -14.66 -28.40
CA LYS A 517 10.42 -13.23 -28.57
C LYS A 517 11.00 -12.67 -29.87
N SER A 518 12.24 -13.04 -30.19
CA SER A 518 12.87 -12.64 -31.46
C SER A 518 12.10 -13.17 -32.66
N PHE A 519 11.70 -14.44 -32.67
CA PHE A 519 10.86 -15.00 -33.73
C PHE A 519 9.49 -14.33 -33.81
N THR A 520 8.83 -14.12 -32.67
CA THR A 520 7.53 -13.42 -32.60
C THR A 520 7.63 -12.04 -33.24
N GLN A 521 8.67 -11.27 -32.89
CA GLN A 521 8.87 -9.92 -33.43
C GLN A 521 9.23 -9.95 -34.91
N LEU A 522 10.04 -10.92 -35.34
CA LEU A 522 10.43 -11.09 -36.75
C LEU A 522 9.19 -11.43 -37.61
N ILE A 523 8.31 -12.32 -37.14
CA ILE A 523 7.03 -12.65 -37.79
C ILE A 523 6.11 -11.43 -37.89
N ILE A 524 6.03 -10.62 -36.83
CA ILE A 524 5.18 -9.41 -36.82
C ILE A 524 5.71 -8.34 -37.79
N THR A 525 7.03 -8.10 -37.78
CA THR A 525 7.65 -6.97 -38.49
C THR A 525 7.81 -7.21 -39.99
N THR A 526 8.01 -8.46 -40.40
CA THR A 526 8.31 -8.79 -41.81
C THR A 526 7.09 -9.24 -42.61
N ASN A 527 7.20 -9.16 -43.94
CA ASN A 527 6.19 -9.61 -44.91
C ASN A 527 6.35 -11.09 -45.31
N ALA A 528 6.73 -11.95 -44.35
CA ALA A 528 6.72 -13.41 -44.46
C ALA A 528 7.69 -14.09 -45.46
N SER A 529 8.62 -13.38 -46.10
CA SER A 529 9.55 -13.99 -47.09
C SER A 529 10.52 -15.04 -46.53
N PHE A 530 10.72 -15.10 -45.20
CA PHE A 530 11.62 -16.06 -44.54
C PHE A 530 10.90 -17.34 -44.04
N LEU A 531 9.56 -17.34 -43.98
CA LEU A 531 8.76 -18.45 -43.44
C LEU A 531 8.48 -19.47 -44.53
N THR A 532 9.33 -20.48 -44.65
CA THR A 532 9.02 -21.68 -45.44
C THR A 532 8.07 -22.59 -44.65
N ASP A 533 7.33 -23.45 -45.36
CA ASP A 533 6.44 -24.45 -44.73
C ASP A 533 7.17 -25.32 -43.70
N LYS A 534 8.43 -25.69 -43.99
CA LYS A 534 9.31 -26.40 -43.05
C LYS A 534 9.64 -25.59 -41.79
N HIS A 535 9.90 -24.28 -41.94
CA HIS A 535 10.16 -23.40 -40.79
C HIS A 535 8.91 -23.22 -39.91
N ILE A 536 7.72 -23.13 -40.52
CA ILE A 536 6.45 -23.04 -39.80
C ILE A 536 6.18 -24.34 -39.03
N SER A 537 6.32 -25.49 -39.69
CA SER A 537 6.18 -26.82 -39.06
C SER A 537 7.13 -26.99 -37.87
N LEU A 538 8.39 -26.57 -38.00
CA LEU A 538 9.38 -26.64 -36.92
C LEU A 538 8.97 -25.76 -35.72
N LEU A 539 8.58 -24.51 -35.96
CA LEU A 539 8.16 -23.59 -34.91
C LEU A 539 6.87 -24.05 -34.21
N LEU A 540 5.89 -24.56 -34.96
CA LEU A 540 4.65 -25.11 -34.39
C LEU A 540 4.91 -26.37 -33.56
N SER A 541 5.85 -27.23 -33.97
CA SER A 541 6.26 -28.40 -33.18
C SER A 541 6.87 -27.98 -31.83
N TYR A 542 7.67 -26.91 -31.79
CA TYR A 542 8.18 -26.36 -30.54
C TYR A 542 7.08 -25.75 -29.67
N VAL A 543 6.16 -25.01 -30.30
CA VAL A 543 4.98 -24.46 -29.62
C VAL A 543 4.16 -25.56 -28.96
N GLU A 544 3.93 -26.69 -29.63
CA GLU A 544 3.18 -27.81 -29.06
C GLU A 544 3.85 -28.40 -27.82
N ILE A 545 5.18 -28.53 -27.83
CA ILE A 545 5.96 -29.00 -26.68
C ILE A 545 5.89 -27.98 -25.54
N ASP A 546 6.11 -26.70 -25.86
CA ASP A 546 6.19 -25.63 -24.87
C ASP A 546 4.82 -25.26 -24.29
N ILE A 547 3.72 -25.47 -25.01
CA ILE A 547 2.34 -25.29 -24.52
C ILE A 547 2.01 -26.26 -23.38
N LEU A 548 2.70 -27.40 -23.27
CA LEU A 548 2.48 -28.36 -22.18
C LEU A 548 3.33 -28.06 -20.94
N ASP A 549 4.32 -27.18 -21.04
CA ASP A 549 5.25 -26.85 -19.96
C ASP A 549 4.94 -25.48 -19.33
N SER A 550 4.54 -25.48 -18.06
CA SER A 550 4.14 -24.27 -17.32
C SER A 550 5.20 -23.16 -17.30
N ASN A 551 6.49 -23.48 -17.46
CA ASN A 551 7.57 -22.49 -17.45
C ASN A 551 7.86 -21.90 -18.85
N ARG A 552 7.42 -22.58 -19.93
CA ARG A 552 7.70 -22.22 -21.34
C ARG A 552 6.47 -21.77 -22.13
N GLN A 553 5.27 -22.07 -21.64
CA GLN A 553 3.97 -21.72 -22.22
C GLN A 553 3.82 -20.24 -22.64
N ALA A 554 4.30 -19.29 -21.81
CA ALA A 554 4.11 -17.86 -22.06
C ALA A 554 4.69 -17.39 -23.41
N THR A 555 5.83 -17.95 -23.81
CA THR A 555 6.46 -17.61 -25.09
C THR A 555 5.85 -18.36 -26.27
N ALA A 556 5.33 -19.57 -26.04
CA ALA A 556 4.56 -20.30 -27.04
C ALA A 556 3.25 -19.56 -27.39
N PHE A 557 2.51 -19.03 -26.41
CA PHE A 557 1.28 -18.26 -26.66
C PHE A 557 1.54 -17.00 -27.50
N ALA A 558 2.64 -16.28 -27.22
CA ALA A 558 3.01 -15.10 -28.00
C ALA A 558 3.27 -15.45 -29.47
N LEU A 559 3.93 -16.58 -29.72
CA LEU A 559 4.25 -17.07 -31.05
C LEU A 559 2.99 -17.54 -31.80
N VAL A 560 2.09 -18.29 -31.16
CA VAL A 560 0.78 -18.66 -31.74
C VAL A 560 -0.03 -17.43 -32.12
N LYS A 561 -0.10 -16.44 -31.22
CA LYS A 561 -0.84 -15.19 -31.47
C LYS A 561 -0.25 -14.42 -32.65
N ALA A 562 1.07 -14.44 -32.84
CA ALA A 562 1.72 -13.85 -34.01
C ALA A 562 1.35 -14.57 -35.31
N PHE A 563 1.35 -15.91 -35.32
CA PHE A 563 0.90 -16.70 -36.48
C PHE A 563 -0.56 -16.40 -36.85
N VAL A 564 -1.46 -16.37 -35.86
CA VAL A 564 -2.88 -16.08 -36.05
C VAL A 564 -3.08 -14.66 -36.59
N ARG A 565 -2.40 -13.65 -36.01
CA ARG A 565 -2.47 -12.25 -36.48
C ARG A 565 -1.97 -12.07 -37.91
N LYS A 566 -0.95 -12.81 -38.32
CA LYS A 566 -0.41 -12.80 -39.70
C LYS A 566 -1.20 -13.68 -40.67
N LYS A 567 -2.31 -14.28 -40.22
CA LYS A 567 -3.20 -15.12 -41.03
C LYS A 567 -2.46 -16.27 -41.72
N VAL A 568 -1.50 -16.88 -41.01
CA VAL A 568 -0.77 -18.05 -41.52
C VAL A 568 -1.71 -19.24 -41.60
N VAL A 569 -1.80 -19.87 -42.77
CA VAL A 569 -2.65 -21.04 -43.00
C VAL A 569 -1.79 -22.30 -42.93
N HIS A 570 -2.00 -23.15 -41.92
CA HIS A 570 -1.28 -24.41 -41.75
C HIS A 570 -2.11 -25.40 -40.91
N PRO A 571 -2.17 -26.71 -41.26
CA PRO A 571 -3.04 -27.68 -40.57
C PRO A 571 -2.75 -27.83 -39.08
N GLN A 572 -1.47 -27.84 -38.67
CA GLN A 572 -1.08 -27.96 -37.25
C GLN A 572 -1.60 -26.82 -36.35
N ILE A 573 -1.98 -25.66 -36.92
CA ILE A 573 -2.55 -24.57 -36.11
C ILE A 573 -3.87 -25.04 -35.48
N MET A 574 -4.69 -25.82 -36.18
CA MET A 574 -5.95 -26.33 -35.63
C MET A 574 -5.74 -27.28 -34.45
N ASP A 575 -4.73 -28.15 -34.55
CA ASP A 575 -4.38 -29.08 -33.48
C ASP A 575 -3.90 -28.32 -32.23
N VAL A 576 -3.10 -27.27 -32.43
CA VAL A 576 -2.69 -26.35 -31.36
C VAL A 576 -3.91 -25.66 -30.75
N MET A 577 -4.85 -25.15 -31.55
CA MET A 577 -6.04 -24.46 -31.04
C MET A 577 -6.96 -25.38 -30.22
N LYS A 578 -7.10 -26.66 -30.61
CA LYS A 578 -7.85 -27.66 -29.83
C LYS A 578 -7.20 -27.90 -28.47
N LYS A 579 -5.87 -28.07 -28.42
CA LYS A 579 -5.11 -28.20 -27.17
C LYS A 579 -5.25 -26.95 -26.28
N LEU A 580 -5.21 -25.75 -26.86
CA LEU A 580 -5.40 -24.49 -26.13
C LEU A 580 -6.81 -24.38 -25.54
N ARG A 581 -7.84 -24.81 -26.27
CA ARG A 581 -9.23 -24.83 -25.80
C ARG A 581 -9.39 -25.74 -24.58
N GLU A 582 -8.78 -26.92 -24.59
CA GLU A 582 -8.77 -27.84 -23.44
C GLU A 582 -8.01 -27.26 -22.24
N LEU A 583 -6.81 -26.71 -22.47
CA LEU A 583 -5.99 -26.08 -21.44
C LEU A 583 -6.63 -24.84 -20.82
N ALA A 584 -7.51 -24.15 -21.55
CA ALA A 584 -8.28 -23.04 -21.02
C ALA A 584 -9.20 -23.48 -19.86
N ILE A 585 -9.61 -24.75 -19.82
CA ILE A 585 -10.50 -25.30 -18.80
C ILE A 585 -9.71 -26.06 -17.72
N THR A 586 -8.80 -26.94 -18.14
CA THR A 586 -8.14 -27.90 -17.25
C THR A 586 -6.95 -27.33 -16.47
N SER A 587 -6.36 -26.22 -16.91
CA SER A 587 -5.18 -25.65 -16.25
C SER A 587 -5.50 -25.12 -14.86
N THR A 588 -4.69 -25.46 -13.86
CA THR A 588 -4.81 -24.95 -12.49
C THR A 588 -4.37 -23.49 -12.36
N PHE A 589 -3.65 -22.94 -13.35
CA PHE A 589 -3.08 -21.61 -13.28
C PHE A 589 -3.95 -20.55 -13.99
N PRO A 590 -4.44 -19.50 -13.29
CA PRO A 590 -5.35 -18.50 -13.87
C PRO A 590 -4.77 -17.73 -15.06
N HIS A 591 -3.47 -17.42 -15.03
CA HIS A 591 -2.80 -16.67 -16.09
C HIS A 591 -2.73 -17.49 -17.39
N ILE A 592 -2.49 -18.80 -17.30
CA ILE A 592 -2.48 -19.72 -18.45
C ILE A 592 -3.88 -19.82 -19.06
N ARG A 593 -4.91 -20.05 -18.23
CA ARG A 593 -6.30 -20.07 -18.71
C ARG A 593 -6.66 -18.78 -19.47
N THR A 594 -6.25 -17.64 -18.95
CA THR A 594 -6.47 -16.33 -19.59
C THR A 594 -5.76 -16.20 -20.94
N GLN A 595 -4.49 -16.61 -21.04
CA GLN A 595 -3.74 -16.58 -22.30
C GLN A 595 -4.33 -17.53 -23.35
N CYS A 596 -4.76 -18.73 -22.94
CA CYS A 596 -5.45 -19.68 -23.83
C CYS A 596 -6.76 -19.08 -24.36
N ARG A 597 -7.60 -18.50 -23.47
CA ARG A 597 -8.84 -17.82 -23.88
C ARG A 597 -8.57 -16.70 -24.86
N GLU A 598 -7.58 -15.84 -24.59
CA GLU A 598 -7.22 -14.77 -25.53
C GLU A 598 -6.81 -15.29 -26.92
N ALA A 599 -5.99 -16.34 -26.98
CA ALA A 599 -5.59 -16.97 -28.24
C ALA A 599 -6.80 -17.55 -28.99
N CYS A 600 -7.65 -18.31 -28.29
CA CYS A 600 -8.89 -18.89 -28.83
C CYS A 600 -9.84 -17.83 -29.36
N VAL A 601 -10.07 -16.75 -28.61
CA VAL A 601 -10.92 -15.64 -29.04
C VAL A 601 -10.32 -14.92 -30.25
N CYS A 602 -9.01 -14.66 -30.26
CA CYS A 602 -8.34 -14.03 -31.41
C CYS A 602 -8.49 -14.89 -32.67
N PHE A 603 -8.35 -16.22 -32.55
CA PHE A 603 -8.55 -17.14 -33.66
C PHE A 603 -10.01 -17.11 -34.13
N GLN A 604 -10.98 -17.18 -33.21
CA GLN A 604 -12.40 -17.24 -33.57
C GLN A 604 -12.92 -15.96 -34.23
N VAL A 605 -12.52 -14.79 -33.74
CA VAL A 605 -12.89 -13.49 -34.36
C VAL A 605 -12.29 -13.37 -35.76
N LEU A 606 -11.08 -13.89 -35.95
CA LEU A 606 -10.38 -13.84 -37.22
C LEU A 606 -11.00 -14.83 -38.23
N VAL A 607 -11.48 -15.98 -37.75
CA VAL A 607 -12.30 -16.95 -38.49
C VAL A 607 -13.63 -16.35 -38.95
N ASP A 608 -14.37 -15.70 -38.05
CA ASP A 608 -15.67 -15.06 -38.30
C ASP A 608 -15.54 -13.93 -39.34
N PHE A 609 -14.47 -13.12 -39.24
CA PHE A 609 -14.24 -12.00 -40.15
C PHE A 609 -13.75 -12.41 -41.55
N ILE A 610 -13.06 -13.55 -41.69
CA ILE A 610 -12.46 -13.97 -42.97
C ILE A 610 -13.47 -14.66 -43.89
N GLY A 611 -14.61 -15.16 -43.37
CA GLY A 611 -15.70 -15.74 -44.16
C GLY A 611 -15.21 -16.72 -45.23
N ASN A 612 -15.14 -18.01 -44.89
CA ASN A 612 -14.54 -19.11 -45.69
C ASN A 612 -13.03 -19.33 -45.47
N HIS A 613 -12.54 -19.30 -44.22
CA HIS A 613 -11.22 -19.85 -43.93
C HIS A 613 -11.25 -21.39 -44.12
N PRO A 614 -10.35 -22.01 -44.90
CA PRO A 614 -10.39 -23.45 -45.22
C PRO A 614 -10.26 -24.40 -44.03
N SER A 615 -9.96 -23.87 -42.84
CA SER A 615 -9.66 -24.63 -41.64
C SER A 615 -10.54 -24.28 -40.45
N SER A 616 -11.63 -23.53 -40.59
CA SER A 616 -12.42 -23.14 -39.41
C SER A 616 -13.71 -23.91 -39.22
N ASP A 617 -13.91 -24.42 -38.01
CA ASP A 617 -15.20 -24.94 -37.55
C ASP A 617 -16.21 -23.78 -37.39
N ASP A 618 -17.50 -24.12 -37.47
CA ASP A 618 -18.59 -23.17 -37.30
C ASP A 618 -18.54 -22.52 -35.89
N PRO A 619 -18.65 -21.17 -35.75
CA PRO A 619 -18.57 -20.50 -34.46
C PRO A 619 -19.52 -21.05 -33.38
N GLN A 620 -20.69 -21.57 -33.78
CA GLN A 620 -21.66 -22.16 -32.86
C GLN A 620 -21.12 -23.45 -32.20
N THR A 621 -20.38 -24.27 -32.95
CA THR A 621 -19.74 -25.50 -32.41
C THR A 621 -18.79 -25.17 -31.25
N HIS A 622 -18.11 -24.02 -31.32
CA HIS A 622 -17.25 -23.56 -30.24
C HIS A 622 -18.04 -23.05 -29.03
N ILE A 623 -19.13 -22.32 -29.25
CA ILE A 623 -20.03 -21.85 -28.17
C ILE A 623 -20.61 -23.05 -27.41
N GLU A 624 -21.14 -24.04 -28.14
CA GLU A 624 -21.70 -25.26 -27.57
C GLU A 624 -20.70 -26.04 -26.73
N TRP A 625 -19.46 -26.16 -27.22
CA TRP A 625 -18.41 -26.82 -26.46
C TRP A 625 -18.17 -26.13 -25.11
N PHE A 626 -18.09 -24.79 -25.07
CA PHE A 626 -17.90 -24.05 -23.82
C PHE A 626 -19.13 -24.05 -22.91
N ILE A 627 -20.35 -24.08 -23.47
CA ILE A 627 -21.58 -24.27 -22.69
C ILE A 627 -21.54 -25.65 -22.00
N ALA A 628 -21.10 -26.71 -22.68
CA ALA A 628 -20.94 -28.02 -22.08
C ALA A 628 -19.89 -28.05 -20.95
N GLN A 629 -18.91 -27.14 -20.95
CA GLN A 629 -17.94 -27.02 -19.85
C GLN A 629 -18.47 -26.26 -18.62
N LEU A 630 -19.70 -25.74 -18.67
CA LEU A 630 -20.36 -25.18 -17.48
C LEU A 630 -20.69 -26.26 -16.44
N ASP A 631 -20.74 -27.53 -16.83
CA ASP A 631 -20.96 -28.65 -15.90
C ASP A 631 -19.64 -29.30 -15.45
N TYR A 632 -18.49 -28.65 -15.71
CA TYR A 632 -17.18 -29.17 -15.32
C TYR A 632 -17.00 -29.23 -13.79
N GLU A 633 -16.32 -30.26 -13.29
CA GLU A 633 -16.19 -30.55 -11.85
C GLU A 633 -15.57 -29.39 -11.04
N LEU A 634 -14.53 -28.74 -11.58
CA LEU A 634 -13.80 -27.69 -10.88
C LEU A 634 -14.38 -26.29 -11.16
N GLU A 635 -14.65 -25.52 -10.11
CA GLU A 635 -15.18 -24.14 -10.18
C GLU A 635 -14.34 -23.25 -11.10
N ASP A 636 -13.01 -23.38 -11.03
CA ASP A 636 -12.06 -22.60 -11.83
C ASP A 636 -12.17 -22.84 -13.34
N GLY A 637 -12.51 -24.08 -13.74
CA GLY A 637 -12.76 -24.43 -15.14
C GLY A 637 -14.10 -23.89 -15.62
N ARG A 638 -15.15 -23.99 -14.80
CA ARG A 638 -16.48 -23.41 -15.09
C ARG A 638 -16.39 -21.89 -15.27
N LEU A 639 -15.72 -21.18 -14.36
CA LEU A 639 -15.48 -19.74 -14.49
C LEU A 639 -14.74 -19.38 -15.78
N SER A 640 -13.75 -20.19 -16.16
CA SER A 640 -13.01 -19.99 -17.40
C SER A 640 -13.90 -20.17 -18.65
N ALA A 641 -14.78 -21.16 -18.65
CA ALA A 641 -15.74 -21.38 -19.72
C ALA A 641 -16.70 -20.19 -19.85
N VAL A 642 -17.23 -19.69 -18.73
CA VAL A 642 -18.13 -18.52 -18.72
C VAL A 642 -17.43 -17.25 -19.21
N ASP A 643 -16.21 -16.98 -18.77
CA ASP A 643 -15.42 -15.84 -19.23
C ASP A 643 -15.15 -15.90 -20.74
N MET A 644 -14.93 -17.11 -21.27
CA MET A 644 -14.78 -17.34 -22.69
C MET A 644 -16.09 -17.03 -23.44
N LEU A 645 -17.22 -17.56 -22.99
CA LEU A 645 -18.54 -17.30 -23.57
C LEU A 645 -18.86 -15.80 -23.58
N ASN A 646 -18.63 -15.11 -22.46
CA ASN A 646 -18.82 -13.67 -22.35
C ASN A 646 -17.93 -12.89 -23.36
N SER A 647 -16.69 -13.34 -23.55
CA SER A 647 -15.77 -12.75 -24.53
C SER A 647 -16.20 -13.00 -25.98
N LEU A 648 -16.73 -14.19 -26.28
CA LEU A 648 -17.27 -14.55 -27.59
C LEU A 648 -18.52 -13.72 -27.92
N PHE A 649 -19.49 -13.64 -27.01
CA PHE A 649 -20.72 -12.85 -27.18
C PHE A 649 -20.46 -11.35 -27.33
N SER A 650 -19.29 -10.87 -26.88
CA SER A 650 -18.88 -9.47 -27.05
C SER A 650 -18.24 -9.16 -28.40
N LYS A 651 -17.69 -10.18 -29.10
CA LYS A 651 -16.83 -9.97 -30.26
C LYS A 651 -17.36 -10.60 -31.56
N LEU A 652 -18.23 -11.61 -31.47
CA LEU A 652 -18.88 -12.22 -32.63
C LEU A 652 -19.97 -11.31 -33.20
N GLN A 653 -20.24 -11.43 -34.50
CA GLN A 653 -21.31 -10.67 -35.14
C GLN A 653 -22.71 -11.08 -34.64
N PRO A 654 -23.66 -10.13 -34.49
CA PRO A 654 -25.02 -10.43 -34.03
C PRO A 654 -25.78 -11.44 -34.91
N ALA A 655 -25.47 -11.50 -36.21
CA ALA A 655 -26.11 -12.43 -37.14
C ALA A 655 -25.92 -13.91 -36.76
N VAL A 656 -24.72 -14.25 -36.25
CA VAL A 656 -24.38 -15.60 -35.78
C VAL A 656 -25.13 -15.92 -34.48
N LEU A 657 -25.23 -14.93 -33.59
CA LEU A 657 -25.83 -15.12 -32.25
C LEU A 657 -27.36 -15.13 -32.25
N ASN A 658 -28.01 -14.46 -33.23
CA ASN A 658 -29.47 -14.40 -33.30
C ASN A 658 -30.12 -15.78 -33.49
N GLY A 659 -29.57 -16.61 -34.38
CA GLY A 659 -30.16 -17.92 -34.72
C GLY A 659 -30.11 -18.94 -33.58
N SER A 660 -29.14 -18.83 -32.68
CA SER A 660 -28.95 -19.75 -31.55
C SER A 660 -29.23 -19.12 -30.18
N CYS A 661 -29.81 -17.91 -30.14
CA CYS A 661 -30.00 -17.14 -28.91
C CYS A 661 -30.81 -17.92 -27.84
N PHE A 662 -31.99 -18.43 -28.21
CA PHE A 662 -32.84 -19.20 -27.30
C PHE A 662 -32.17 -20.47 -26.78
N PHE A 663 -31.48 -21.21 -27.66
CA PHE A 663 -30.74 -22.41 -27.27
C PHE A 663 -29.64 -22.09 -26.26
N ASN A 664 -28.85 -21.04 -26.51
CA ASN A 664 -27.76 -20.65 -25.62
C ASN A 664 -28.29 -20.17 -24.26
N VAL A 665 -29.36 -19.36 -24.24
CA VAL A 665 -30.00 -18.89 -23.00
C VAL A 665 -30.54 -20.06 -22.18
N SER A 666 -31.37 -20.92 -22.79
CA SER A 666 -31.99 -22.05 -22.08
C SER A 666 -30.97 -23.00 -21.44
N LYS A 667 -29.87 -23.31 -22.15
CA LYS A 667 -28.80 -24.17 -21.61
C LYS A 667 -28.02 -23.48 -20.49
N MET A 668 -27.66 -22.21 -20.66
CA MET A 668 -26.91 -21.47 -19.64
C MET A 668 -27.73 -21.22 -18.38
N GLU A 669 -29.04 -20.99 -18.50
CA GLU A 669 -29.96 -20.85 -17.36
C GLU A 669 -30.13 -22.16 -16.59
N THR A 670 -30.20 -23.30 -17.30
CA THR A 670 -30.20 -24.62 -16.65
C THR A 670 -28.93 -24.85 -15.84
N SER A 671 -27.75 -24.53 -16.39
CA SER A 671 -26.48 -24.62 -15.65
C SER A 671 -26.39 -23.59 -14.52
N TRP A 672 -26.99 -22.40 -14.67
CA TRP A 672 -27.06 -21.40 -13.60
C TRP A 672 -27.89 -21.89 -12.40
N PHE A 673 -29.00 -22.56 -12.66
CA PHE A 673 -29.88 -23.08 -11.62
C PHE A 673 -29.20 -24.17 -10.79
N ASN A 674 -28.57 -25.12 -11.49
CA ASN A 674 -27.85 -26.24 -10.87
C ASN A 674 -26.51 -25.82 -10.23
N GLU A 675 -26.05 -24.59 -10.42
CA GLU A 675 -24.76 -24.13 -9.90
C GLU A 675 -24.81 -23.82 -8.40
N GLU A 676 -23.88 -24.41 -7.65
CA GLU A 676 -23.70 -24.22 -6.22
C GLU A 676 -22.91 -22.94 -5.89
N SER A 677 -21.91 -22.58 -6.70
CA SER A 677 -21.10 -21.39 -6.47
C SER A 677 -21.85 -20.09 -6.79
N VAL A 678 -21.99 -19.22 -5.79
CA VAL A 678 -22.53 -17.86 -5.94
C VAL A 678 -21.73 -17.08 -6.98
N LYS A 679 -20.41 -17.32 -7.07
CA LYS A 679 -19.53 -16.65 -8.00
C LYS A 679 -19.83 -17.08 -9.44
N CYS A 680 -19.82 -18.38 -9.73
CA CYS A 680 -20.15 -18.89 -11.06
C CYS A 680 -21.52 -18.41 -11.54
N ARG A 681 -22.56 -18.45 -10.69
CA ARG A 681 -23.88 -17.92 -11.01
C ARG A 681 -23.85 -16.46 -11.47
N ARG A 682 -23.11 -15.59 -10.76
CA ARG A 682 -22.99 -14.18 -11.16
C ARG A 682 -22.33 -14.01 -12.53
N PHE A 683 -21.31 -14.82 -12.82
CA PHE A 683 -20.63 -14.79 -14.11
C PHE A 683 -21.53 -15.34 -15.23
N ILE A 684 -22.26 -16.44 -14.99
CA ILE A 684 -23.20 -16.99 -15.98
C ILE A 684 -24.29 -15.97 -16.30
N SER A 685 -24.90 -15.35 -15.28
CA SER A 685 -25.86 -14.25 -15.50
C SER A 685 -25.26 -13.09 -16.29
N ALA A 686 -24.00 -12.73 -16.02
CA ALA A 686 -23.33 -11.67 -16.76
C ALA A 686 -23.14 -12.03 -18.25
N ALA A 687 -22.79 -13.29 -18.54
CA ALA A 687 -22.64 -13.78 -19.90
C ALA A 687 -24.00 -13.87 -20.64
N VAL A 688 -25.07 -14.32 -19.98
CA VAL A 688 -26.44 -14.32 -20.53
C VAL A 688 -26.90 -12.88 -20.83
N ASN A 689 -26.69 -11.96 -19.89
CA ASN A 689 -26.98 -10.54 -20.12
C ASN A 689 -26.18 -9.98 -21.30
N LYS A 690 -24.92 -10.37 -21.42
CA LYS A 690 -24.08 -9.96 -22.55
C LYS A 690 -24.63 -10.48 -23.87
N LEU A 691 -25.00 -11.75 -23.95
CA LEU A 691 -25.63 -12.36 -25.13
C LEU A 691 -26.88 -11.57 -25.51
N LEU A 692 -27.81 -11.39 -24.57
CA LEU A 692 -29.07 -10.71 -24.82
C LEU A 692 -28.88 -9.23 -25.20
N SER A 693 -27.82 -8.57 -24.72
CA SER A 693 -27.47 -7.19 -25.12
C SER A 693 -26.90 -7.08 -26.54
N THR A 694 -26.32 -8.16 -27.07
CA THR A 694 -25.67 -8.16 -28.40
C THR A 694 -26.64 -8.56 -29.52
N VAL A 695 -27.67 -9.36 -29.22
CA VAL A 695 -28.65 -9.85 -30.20
C VAL A 695 -29.73 -8.81 -30.54
N SER A 696 -30.44 -9.07 -31.64
CA SER A 696 -31.56 -8.24 -32.12
C SER A 696 -32.75 -8.22 -31.16
N GLU A 697 -33.61 -7.21 -31.29
CA GLU A 697 -34.84 -7.09 -30.50
C GLU A 697 -35.85 -8.21 -30.77
N SER A 698 -35.93 -8.70 -32.02
CA SER A 698 -36.76 -9.86 -32.35
C SER A 698 -36.33 -11.11 -31.58
N ALA A 699 -35.03 -11.43 -31.58
CA ALA A 699 -34.49 -12.58 -30.86
C ALA A 699 -34.73 -12.48 -29.34
N ARG A 700 -34.63 -11.28 -28.76
CA ARG A 700 -34.99 -11.05 -27.35
C ARG A 700 -36.47 -11.28 -27.08
N SER A 701 -37.34 -10.83 -27.98
CA SER A 701 -38.78 -11.01 -27.86
C SER A 701 -39.18 -12.48 -27.96
N ASP A 702 -38.52 -13.26 -28.82
CA ASP A 702 -38.75 -14.69 -28.95
C ASP A 702 -38.38 -15.43 -27.65
N VAL A 703 -37.22 -15.10 -27.06
CA VAL A 703 -36.81 -15.63 -25.76
C VAL A 703 -37.82 -15.25 -24.66
N PHE A 704 -38.25 -13.99 -24.62
CA PHE A 704 -39.22 -13.53 -23.63
C PHE A 704 -40.58 -14.24 -23.74
N SER A 705 -41.10 -14.40 -24.96
CA SER A 705 -42.35 -15.12 -25.21
C SER A 705 -42.25 -16.56 -24.72
N ALA A 706 -41.17 -17.24 -25.08
CA ALA A 706 -40.93 -18.62 -24.64
C ALA A 706 -40.84 -18.74 -23.12
N CYS A 707 -40.23 -17.77 -22.43
CA CYS A 707 -40.20 -17.75 -20.96
C CYS A 707 -41.59 -17.49 -20.35
N CYS A 708 -42.44 -16.65 -20.96
CA CYS A 708 -43.81 -16.41 -20.49
C CYS A 708 -44.69 -17.66 -20.64
N ASP A 709 -44.63 -18.31 -21.81
CA ASP A 709 -45.34 -19.56 -22.06
C ASP A 709 -44.90 -20.64 -21.04
N TRP A 710 -43.62 -20.65 -20.68
CA TRP A 710 -43.08 -21.59 -19.70
C TRP A 710 -43.54 -21.29 -18.26
N LEU A 711 -43.61 -20.02 -17.87
CA LEU A 711 -44.13 -19.55 -16.57
C LEU A 711 -45.62 -19.89 -16.38
N GLU A 712 -46.41 -19.84 -17.45
CA GLU A 712 -47.83 -20.23 -17.40
C GLU A 712 -48.01 -21.76 -17.26
N LEU A 713 -47.09 -22.54 -17.81
CA LEU A 713 -47.14 -24.02 -17.82
C LEU A 713 -46.56 -24.66 -16.55
N ARG A 714 -45.61 -24.00 -15.87
CA ARG A 714 -45.01 -24.46 -14.60
C ARG A 714 -44.74 -23.25 -13.70
N GLY A 715 -45.29 -23.26 -12.50
CA GLY A 715 -45.13 -22.19 -11.50
C GLY A 715 -43.73 -22.08 -10.88
N GLU A 716 -42.65 -22.17 -11.67
CA GLU A 716 -41.28 -21.98 -11.21
C GLU A 716 -40.47 -21.06 -12.14
N GLU A 717 -39.84 -20.06 -11.50
CA GLU A 717 -38.60 -19.35 -11.86
C GLU A 717 -38.57 -18.06 -12.68
N GLN A 718 -37.48 -17.31 -12.46
CA GLN A 718 -37.37 -15.86 -12.56
C GLN A 718 -37.01 -15.36 -13.96
N ILE A 719 -37.84 -14.49 -14.53
CA ILE A 719 -37.43 -13.56 -15.59
C ILE A 719 -36.96 -12.28 -14.90
N ASN A 720 -35.67 -11.92 -14.96
CA ASN A 720 -35.25 -10.50 -15.00
C ASN A 720 -33.73 -10.29 -15.08
N LYS A 721 -33.29 -9.53 -16.11
CA LYS A 721 -32.18 -8.55 -16.02
C LYS A 721 -31.88 -7.68 -17.26
N VAL A 722 -32.57 -7.83 -18.39
CA VAL A 722 -32.05 -7.27 -19.66
C VAL A 722 -32.75 -6.01 -20.18
N GLU A 723 -34.00 -5.75 -19.82
CA GLU A 723 -34.79 -4.77 -20.58
C GLU A 723 -34.94 -3.37 -19.96
N GLY A 724 -34.37 -3.10 -18.77
CA GLY A 724 -34.35 -1.75 -18.18
C GLY A 724 -35.73 -1.09 -18.16
N GLU A 725 -35.87 0.10 -18.76
CA GLU A 725 -37.15 0.82 -18.87
C GLU A 725 -38.12 0.19 -19.88
N ALA A 726 -37.64 -0.53 -20.91
CA ALA A 726 -38.51 -1.20 -21.89
C ALA A 726 -39.31 -2.37 -21.26
N PHE A 727 -38.80 -2.93 -20.15
CA PHE A 727 -39.48 -3.95 -19.36
C PHE A 727 -40.78 -3.44 -18.72
N ALA A 728 -40.98 -2.13 -18.59
CA ALA A 728 -42.18 -1.56 -17.97
C ALA A 728 -43.48 -1.94 -18.67
N SER A 729 -43.45 -2.12 -19.99
CA SER A 729 -44.61 -2.57 -20.77
C SER A 729 -44.95 -4.05 -20.55
N ARG A 730 -43.97 -4.85 -20.11
CA ARG A 730 -44.05 -6.32 -19.98
C ARG A 730 -44.26 -6.79 -18.55
N PHE A 731 -43.84 -6.00 -17.55
CA PHE A 731 -43.99 -6.37 -16.14
C PHE A 731 -45.44 -6.64 -15.71
N PRO A 732 -46.45 -5.85 -16.14
CA PRO A 732 -47.85 -6.15 -15.80
C PRO A 732 -48.35 -7.51 -16.31
N LEU A 733 -47.79 -8.02 -17.41
CA LEU A 733 -48.16 -9.33 -17.97
C LEU A 733 -47.75 -10.49 -17.05
N VAL A 734 -46.73 -10.29 -16.21
CA VAL A 734 -46.16 -11.33 -15.33
C VAL A 734 -46.71 -11.23 -13.89
N LEU A 735 -47.29 -10.08 -13.51
CA LEU A 735 -47.84 -9.85 -12.17
C LEU A 735 -48.91 -10.87 -11.73
N PRO A 736 -49.87 -11.29 -12.58
CA PRO A 736 -50.87 -12.29 -12.19
C PRO A 736 -50.25 -13.62 -11.78
N SER A 737 -49.28 -14.12 -12.57
CA SER A 737 -48.58 -15.37 -12.29
C SER A 737 -47.73 -15.27 -11.01
N LEU A 738 -47.07 -14.14 -10.78
CA LEU A 738 -46.30 -13.91 -9.54
C LEU A 738 -47.19 -13.84 -8.30
N CYS A 739 -48.35 -13.19 -8.41
CA CYS A 739 -49.31 -13.10 -7.33
C CYS A 739 -49.86 -14.49 -6.98
N ALA A 740 -50.21 -15.31 -7.98
CA ALA A 740 -50.67 -16.68 -7.78
C ALA A 740 -49.63 -17.55 -7.06
N ILE A 741 -48.34 -17.40 -7.38
CA ILE A 741 -47.25 -18.13 -6.71
C ILE A 741 -47.09 -17.69 -5.24
N LEU A 742 -47.06 -16.38 -4.97
CA LEU A 742 -46.80 -15.86 -3.61
C LEU A 742 -47.98 -16.02 -2.65
N THR A 743 -49.19 -16.18 -3.18
CA THR A 743 -50.41 -16.41 -2.40
C THR A 743 -50.75 -17.90 -2.25
N SER A 744 -50.02 -18.80 -2.91
CA SER A 744 -50.30 -20.24 -2.83
C SER A 744 -49.94 -20.81 -1.45
N GLU A 745 -50.76 -21.75 -0.97
CA GLU A 745 -50.44 -22.49 0.26
C GLU A 745 -49.20 -23.39 0.08
N SER A 746 -48.91 -23.80 -1.17
CA SER A 746 -47.79 -24.69 -1.50
C SER A 746 -46.43 -23.98 -1.52
N LEU A 747 -46.41 -22.64 -1.46
CA LEU A 747 -45.18 -21.84 -1.45
C LEU A 747 -44.19 -22.33 -0.38
N TRP A 748 -44.68 -22.67 0.81
CA TRP A 748 -43.83 -23.08 1.94
C TRP A 748 -43.46 -24.56 1.92
N THR A 749 -44.26 -25.40 1.26
CA THR A 749 -44.07 -26.88 1.27
C THR A 749 -43.25 -27.37 0.10
N GLU A 750 -43.35 -26.71 -1.07
CA GLU A 750 -42.74 -27.16 -2.32
C GLU A 750 -41.45 -26.39 -2.67
N ASN A 751 -41.24 -25.20 -2.09
CA ASN A 751 -40.12 -24.34 -2.45
C ASN A 751 -39.05 -24.26 -1.37
N SER A 752 -37.78 -24.18 -1.80
CA SER A 752 -36.65 -23.95 -0.90
C SER A 752 -36.61 -22.50 -0.40
N GLU A 753 -35.96 -22.26 0.75
CA GLU A 753 -35.66 -20.91 1.28
C GLU A 753 -34.98 -20.02 0.22
N ARG A 754 -34.12 -20.61 -0.60
CA ARG A 754 -33.41 -19.94 -1.69
C ARG A 754 -34.36 -19.51 -2.82
N THR A 755 -35.36 -20.31 -3.14
CA THR A 755 -36.36 -20.00 -4.16
C THR A 755 -37.24 -18.83 -3.71
N ILE A 756 -37.76 -18.89 -2.48
CA ILE A 756 -38.63 -17.85 -1.89
C ILE A 756 -37.89 -16.51 -1.77
N SER A 757 -36.66 -16.53 -1.24
CA SER A 757 -35.83 -15.32 -1.15
C SER A 757 -35.44 -14.78 -2.52
N GLY A 758 -35.17 -15.68 -3.48
CA GLY A 758 -34.95 -15.36 -4.88
C GLY A 758 -36.12 -14.58 -5.48
N PHE A 759 -37.36 -15.07 -5.34
CA PHE A 759 -38.55 -14.39 -5.86
C PHE A 759 -38.67 -12.97 -5.31
N CYS A 760 -38.51 -12.79 -3.99
CA CYS A 760 -38.54 -11.46 -3.37
C CYS A 760 -37.48 -10.51 -3.94
N TYR A 761 -36.23 -10.97 -4.09
CA TYR A 761 -35.16 -10.16 -4.68
C TYR A 761 -35.37 -9.91 -6.18
N GLY A 762 -35.94 -10.86 -6.92
CA GLY A 762 -36.30 -10.74 -8.32
C GLY A 762 -37.33 -9.63 -8.54
N ILE A 763 -38.42 -9.64 -7.75
CA ILE A 763 -39.45 -8.59 -7.79
C ILE A 763 -38.85 -7.24 -7.35
N ALA A 764 -38.05 -7.20 -6.29
CA ALA A 764 -37.40 -5.97 -5.84
C ALA A 764 -36.49 -5.38 -6.93
N SER A 765 -35.70 -6.22 -7.60
CA SER A 765 -34.84 -5.79 -8.71
C SER A 765 -35.65 -5.34 -9.92
N ALA A 766 -36.78 -6.00 -10.22
CA ALA A 766 -37.69 -5.58 -11.27
C ALA A 766 -38.20 -4.16 -11.00
N MET A 767 -38.74 -3.93 -9.80
CA MET A 767 -39.25 -2.63 -9.36
C MET A 767 -38.18 -1.53 -9.38
N GLN A 768 -36.93 -1.87 -9.07
CA GLN A 768 -35.81 -0.94 -9.15
C GLN A 768 -35.55 -0.48 -10.60
N ASN A 769 -35.64 -1.40 -11.56
CA ASN A 769 -35.36 -1.14 -12.98
C ASN A 769 -36.49 -0.40 -13.70
N LEU A 770 -37.74 -0.49 -13.22
CA LEU A 770 -38.92 0.14 -13.82
C LEU A 770 -38.91 1.68 -13.80
N GLY A 771 -38.03 2.30 -13.02
CA GLY A 771 -37.93 3.76 -13.01
C GLY A 771 -39.29 4.43 -12.67
N PRO A 772 -39.62 5.61 -13.24
CA PRO A 772 -40.89 6.33 -13.01
C PRO A 772 -42.16 5.53 -13.33
N ALA A 773 -42.08 4.53 -14.21
CA ALA A 773 -43.23 3.68 -14.56
C ALA A 773 -43.69 2.77 -13.41
N ALA A 774 -42.87 2.59 -12.37
CA ALA A 774 -43.23 1.82 -11.17
C ALA A 774 -44.45 2.39 -10.41
N ALA A 775 -44.77 3.69 -10.57
CA ALA A 775 -45.94 4.29 -9.92
C ALA A 775 -47.26 3.66 -10.40
N GLY A 776 -47.34 3.25 -11.67
CA GLY A 776 -48.51 2.57 -12.22
C GLY A 776 -48.72 1.15 -11.66
N VAL A 777 -47.65 0.50 -11.18
CA VAL A 777 -47.70 -0.85 -10.60
C VAL A 777 -48.43 -0.87 -9.26
N PHE A 778 -48.34 0.21 -8.48
CA PHE A 778 -49.01 0.29 -7.17
C PHE A 778 -50.55 0.37 -7.28
N GLN A 779 -51.07 0.64 -8.47
CA GLN A 779 -52.52 0.64 -8.75
C GLN A 779 -53.03 -0.75 -9.21
N ASP A 780 -52.13 -1.73 -9.41
CA ASP A 780 -52.49 -3.08 -9.84
C ASP A 780 -52.96 -3.94 -8.63
N GLU A 781 -54.10 -4.62 -8.79
CA GLU A 781 -54.67 -5.48 -7.75
C GLU A 781 -53.78 -6.66 -7.40
N HIS A 782 -53.10 -7.26 -8.40
CA HIS A 782 -52.20 -8.39 -8.19
C HIS A 782 -50.97 -7.97 -7.38
N PHE A 783 -50.46 -6.75 -7.60
CA PHE A 783 -49.34 -6.23 -6.81
C PHE A 783 -49.74 -5.95 -5.36
N CYS A 784 -50.97 -5.48 -5.12
CA CYS A 784 -51.50 -5.37 -3.76
C CYS A 784 -51.53 -6.73 -3.05
N GLY A 785 -51.98 -7.79 -3.75
CA GLY A 785 -51.94 -9.16 -3.24
C GLY A 785 -50.52 -9.64 -2.91
N ILE A 786 -49.53 -9.30 -3.74
CA ILE A 786 -48.12 -9.59 -3.47
C ILE A 786 -47.63 -8.89 -2.19
N PHE A 787 -47.97 -7.62 -2.00
CA PHE A 787 -47.55 -6.85 -0.82
C PHE A 787 -48.14 -7.43 0.48
N ASP A 788 -49.42 -7.80 0.46
CA ASP A 788 -50.09 -8.37 1.63
C ASP A 788 -49.51 -9.75 2.01
N ALA A 789 -49.07 -10.52 1.01
CA ALA A 789 -48.37 -11.79 1.22
C ALA A 789 -46.99 -11.65 1.89
N LEU A 790 -46.37 -10.45 1.91
CA LEU A 790 -45.07 -10.22 2.56
C LEU A 790 -45.12 -10.24 4.09
N GLY A 791 -46.30 -10.03 4.68
CA GLY A 791 -46.46 -9.97 6.14
C GLY A 791 -45.95 -11.22 6.87
N PRO A 792 -46.40 -12.44 6.50
CA PRO A 792 -45.87 -13.70 7.02
C PRO A 792 -44.37 -13.87 6.79
N MET A 793 -43.86 -13.47 5.61
CA MET A 793 -42.42 -13.59 5.28
C MET A 793 -41.56 -12.69 6.17
N MET A 794 -42.00 -11.45 6.43
CA MET A 794 -41.31 -10.53 7.34
C MET A 794 -41.30 -10.99 8.80
N LYS A 795 -42.27 -11.83 9.19
CA LYS A 795 -42.39 -12.42 10.54
C LYS A 795 -41.90 -13.87 10.62
N CYS A 796 -41.17 -14.36 9.62
CA CYS A 796 -40.70 -15.74 9.58
C CYS A 796 -39.63 -16.00 10.65
N ASN A 797 -39.93 -16.87 11.63
CA ASN A 797 -38.99 -17.25 12.69
C ASN A 797 -37.87 -18.19 12.21
N GLY A 798 -38.12 -18.98 11.16
CA GLY A 798 -37.24 -20.08 10.75
C GLY A 798 -36.10 -19.68 9.81
N SER A 799 -36.17 -18.51 9.16
CA SER A 799 -35.20 -18.08 8.16
C SER A 799 -34.89 -16.58 8.29
N GLU A 800 -33.60 -16.25 8.39
CA GLU A 800 -33.14 -14.87 8.28
C GLU A 800 -33.21 -14.36 6.82
N THR A 801 -32.88 -15.21 5.84
CA THR A 801 -32.75 -14.78 4.45
C THR A 801 -34.10 -14.39 3.84
N VAL A 802 -35.18 -15.09 4.18
CA VAL A 802 -36.55 -14.77 3.78
C VAL A 802 -37.03 -13.47 4.43
N ARG A 803 -36.72 -13.25 5.71
CA ARG A 803 -37.02 -11.99 6.40
C ARG A 803 -36.32 -10.81 5.73
N LEU A 804 -35.04 -10.97 5.41
CA LEU A 804 -34.24 -9.94 4.77
C LEU A 804 -34.73 -9.66 3.33
N SER A 805 -35.04 -10.69 2.55
CA SER A 805 -35.51 -10.52 1.17
C SER A 805 -36.87 -9.82 1.11
N ALA A 806 -37.80 -10.18 2.01
CA ALA A 806 -39.09 -9.50 2.14
C ALA A 806 -38.92 -8.05 2.60
N ALA A 807 -38.05 -7.79 3.59
CA ALA A 807 -37.74 -6.42 4.03
C ALA A 807 -37.04 -5.58 2.93
N CYS A 808 -36.22 -6.20 2.08
CA CYS A 808 -35.62 -5.51 0.94
C CYS A 808 -36.67 -5.11 -0.10
N LEU A 809 -37.62 -6.00 -0.41
CA LEU A 809 -38.73 -5.71 -1.31
C LEU A 809 -39.62 -4.57 -0.77
N VAL A 810 -39.99 -4.61 0.52
CA VAL A 810 -40.72 -3.50 1.16
C VAL A 810 -39.94 -2.19 1.11
N GLY A 811 -38.64 -2.25 1.42
CA GLY A 811 -37.77 -1.07 1.32
C GLY A 811 -37.70 -0.50 -0.10
N GLN A 812 -37.73 -1.37 -1.12
CA GLN A 812 -37.77 -0.95 -2.51
C GLN A 812 -39.11 -0.28 -2.87
N CYS A 813 -40.23 -0.78 -2.34
CA CYS A 813 -41.53 -0.12 -2.50
C CYS A 813 -41.52 1.30 -1.90
N LEU A 814 -40.91 1.47 -0.72
CA LEU A 814 -40.82 2.75 -0.01
C LEU A 814 -39.84 3.75 -0.63
N SER A 815 -38.93 3.30 -1.51
CA SER A 815 -38.03 4.21 -2.24
C SER A 815 -38.79 5.22 -3.10
N ARG A 816 -40.06 4.92 -3.43
CA ARG A 816 -40.98 5.75 -4.20
C ARG A 816 -42.32 5.79 -3.47
N TYR A 817 -42.33 6.50 -2.34
CA TYR A 817 -43.52 6.62 -1.50
C TYR A 817 -44.71 7.16 -2.31
N ASP A 818 -45.78 6.38 -2.39
CA ASP A 818 -47.07 6.77 -2.94
C ASP A 818 -48.11 6.79 -1.81
N SER A 819 -48.68 7.98 -1.54
CA SER A 819 -49.68 8.18 -0.49
C SER A 819 -50.99 7.43 -0.75
N ALA A 820 -51.30 7.10 -2.01
CA ALA A 820 -52.47 6.29 -2.36
C ALA A 820 -52.24 4.80 -2.01
N PHE A 821 -51.02 4.31 -2.17
CA PHE A 821 -50.66 2.93 -1.85
C PHE A 821 -50.37 2.72 -0.36
N PHE A 822 -49.59 3.61 0.27
CA PHE A 822 -49.24 3.55 1.69
C PHE A 822 -50.28 4.27 2.56
N THR A 823 -51.48 3.71 2.62
CA THR A 823 -52.54 4.18 3.52
C THR A 823 -52.10 4.15 4.99
N ALA A 824 -52.83 4.83 5.87
CA ALA A 824 -52.61 4.80 7.32
C ALA A 824 -52.60 3.36 7.88
N GLU A 825 -53.40 2.46 7.29
CA GLU A 825 -53.44 1.04 7.68
C GLU A 825 -52.16 0.29 7.31
N ARG A 826 -51.71 0.40 6.06
CA ARG A 826 -50.47 -0.24 5.58
C ARG A 826 -49.24 0.33 6.29
N SER A 827 -49.20 1.64 6.54
CA SER A 827 -48.14 2.27 7.32
C SER A 827 -48.08 1.70 8.74
N ASN A 828 -49.23 1.50 9.39
CA ASN A 828 -49.29 0.84 10.70
C ASN A 828 -48.86 -0.64 10.66
N GLN A 829 -49.22 -1.38 9.60
CA GLN A 829 -48.77 -2.76 9.41
C GLN A 829 -47.24 -2.84 9.27
N LEU A 830 -46.63 -1.95 8.49
CA LEU A 830 -45.17 -1.87 8.35
C LEU A 830 -44.47 -1.57 9.68
N ILE A 831 -45.01 -0.63 10.46
CA ILE A 831 -44.51 -0.34 11.82
C ILE A 831 -44.59 -1.60 12.70
N GLN A 832 -45.67 -2.38 12.60
CA GLN A 832 -45.80 -3.65 13.33
C GLN A 832 -44.79 -4.71 12.85
N TRP A 833 -44.60 -4.85 11.53
CA TRP A 833 -43.70 -5.85 10.95
C TRP A 833 -42.24 -5.56 11.31
N CYS A 834 -41.78 -4.33 11.09
CA CYS A 834 -40.43 -3.91 11.47
C CYS A 834 -40.22 -3.89 13.00
N GLY A 835 -41.24 -3.48 13.76
CA GLY A 835 -41.21 -3.53 15.22
C GLY A 835 -41.09 -4.96 15.76
N TRP A 836 -41.70 -5.93 15.08
CA TRP A 836 -41.54 -7.36 15.41
C TRP A 836 -40.11 -7.83 15.11
N GLN A 837 -39.57 -7.51 13.92
CA GLN A 837 -38.20 -7.88 13.54
C GLN A 837 -37.17 -7.35 14.54
N LEU A 838 -37.26 -6.06 14.92
CA LEU A 838 -36.32 -5.44 15.85
C LEU A 838 -36.41 -5.97 17.29
N ARG A 839 -37.47 -6.70 17.66
CA ARG A 839 -37.66 -7.32 18.97
C ARG A 839 -37.21 -8.77 19.02
N ASP A 840 -36.85 -9.36 17.88
CA ASP A 840 -36.43 -10.75 17.81
C ASP A 840 -35.16 -10.98 18.66
N LYS A 841 -35.11 -12.14 19.34
CA LYS A 841 -33.99 -12.51 20.21
C LYS A 841 -32.73 -12.85 19.42
N LEU A 842 -32.88 -13.26 18.16
CA LEU A 842 -31.82 -13.61 17.22
C LEU A 842 -31.77 -12.58 16.06
N LEU A 843 -31.79 -11.30 16.42
CA LEU A 843 -31.73 -10.21 15.44
C LEU A 843 -30.34 -10.12 14.80
N SER A 844 -30.29 -10.26 13.47
CA SER A 844 -29.09 -10.02 12.69
C SER A 844 -28.92 -8.55 12.32
N GLU A 845 -27.66 -8.13 12.12
CA GLU A 845 -27.32 -6.77 11.69
C GLU A 845 -28.00 -6.34 10.37
N PRO A 846 -28.02 -7.15 9.28
CA PRO A 846 -28.63 -6.72 8.02
C PRO A 846 -30.15 -6.55 8.12
N VAL A 847 -30.84 -7.43 8.86
CA VAL A 847 -32.29 -7.30 9.10
C VAL A 847 -32.57 -6.07 9.95
N ALA A 848 -31.79 -5.84 11.01
CA ALA A 848 -31.93 -4.66 11.86
C ALA A 848 -31.75 -3.35 11.07
N LEU A 849 -30.74 -3.29 10.19
CA LEU A 849 -30.46 -2.14 9.36
C LEU A 849 -31.58 -1.87 8.36
N GLN A 850 -32.10 -2.91 7.69
CA GLN A 850 -33.15 -2.74 6.69
C GLN A 850 -34.48 -2.36 7.33
N ALA A 851 -34.88 -3.01 8.44
CA ALA A 851 -36.06 -2.61 9.21
C ALA A 851 -35.96 -1.17 9.72
N SER A 852 -34.76 -0.77 10.14
CA SER A 852 -34.46 0.61 10.55
C SER A 852 -34.68 1.62 9.40
N LYS A 853 -34.18 1.32 8.20
CA LYS A 853 -34.37 2.18 7.02
C LYS A 853 -35.83 2.32 6.62
N ILE A 854 -36.61 1.23 6.69
CA ILE A 854 -38.05 1.24 6.42
C ILE A 854 -38.76 2.20 7.38
N LEU A 855 -38.49 2.08 8.69
CA LEU A 855 -39.10 2.94 9.70
C LEU A 855 -38.72 4.42 9.52
N MET A 856 -37.46 4.70 9.15
CA MET A 856 -37.04 6.06 8.80
C MET A 856 -37.79 6.61 7.59
N ALA A 857 -37.91 5.83 6.51
CA ALA A 857 -38.57 6.27 5.29
C ALA A 857 -40.04 6.60 5.54
N ILE A 858 -40.74 5.79 6.35
CA ILE A 858 -42.14 6.02 6.68
C ILE A 858 -42.31 7.22 7.63
N SER A 859 -41.36 7.46 8.55
CA SER A 859 -41.52 8.45 9.63
C SER A 859 -41.85 9.87 9.16
N GLY A 860 -41.29 10.31 8.02
CA GLY A 860 -41.56 11.64 7.45
C GLY A 860 -42.98 11.80 6.87
N HIS A 861 -43.72 10.70 6.72
CA HIS A 861 -45.08 10.67 6.17
C HIS A 861 -46.14 10.30 7.21
N LEU A 862 -45.77 10.18 8.49
CA LEU A 862 -46.69 9.87 9.58
C LEU A 862 -47.31 11.13 10.18
N ASP A 863 -48.60 11.01 10.52
CA ASP A 863 -49.31 11.97 11.36
C ASP A 863 -48.77 11.96 12.81
N GLU A 864 -49.06 12.99 13.59
CA GLU A 864 -48.51 13.19 14.95
C GLU A 864 -48.77 11.98 15.88
N GLU A 865 -50.00 11.46 15.90
CA GLU A 865 -50.38 10.28 16.71
C GLU A 865 -49.63 9.00 16.28
N GLN A 866 -49.44 8.81 14.97
CA GLN A 866 -48.72 7.67 14.42
C GLN A 866 -47.22 7.75 14.69
N TYR A 867 -46.67 8.97 14.65
CA TYR A 867 -45.28 9.26 14.98
C TYR A 867 -45.00 9.01 16.47
N GLU A 868 -45.90 9.41 17.36
CA GLU A 868 -45.80 9.08 18.79
C GLU A 868 -45.81 7.56 19.03
N ALA A 869 -46.72 6.82 18.36
CA ALA A 869 -46.78 5.37 18.46
C ALA A 869 -45.50 4.67 17.93
N LEU A 870 -44.87 5.23 16.88
CA LEU A 870 -43.58 4.79 16.36
C LEU A 870 -42.48 4.95 17.42
N VAL A 871 -42.36 6.15 18.02
CA VAL A 871 -41.36 6.48 19.04
C VAL A 871 -41.53 5.58 20.28
N GLU A 872 -42.76 5.33 20.71
CA GLU A 872 -43.04 4.46 21.85
C GLU A 872 -42.57 3.01 21.59
N ARG A 873 -42.79 2.49 20.39
CA ARG A 873 -42.44 1.10 20.02
C ARG A 873 -40.94 0.86 19.84
N ILE A 874 -40.17 1.87 19.42
CA ILE A 874 -38.71 1.81 19.16
C ILE A 874 -37.88 2.08 20.43
N ARG A 875 -38.50 2.63 21.49
CA ARG A 875 -37.89 3.00 22.79
C ARG A 875 -36.94 1.95 23.41
N SER A 876 -37.07 0.67 23.04
CA SER A 876 -36.25 -0.43 23.56
C SER A 876 -34.92 -0.69 22.84
N THR A 877 -34.68 -0.19 21.61
CA THR A 877 -33.73 -0.88 20.71
C THR A 877 -32.64 -0.07 19.97
N CYS A 878 -32.69 1.26 19.74
CA CYS A 878 -31.62 1.93 18.96
C CYS A 878 -31.33 3.43 19.28
N PHE A 879 -30.11 3.78 19.72
CA PHE A 879 -29.67 5.19 19.88
C PHE A 879 -29.35 5.91 18.56
N LYS A 880 -28.75 5.20 17.59
CA LYS A 880 -28.40 5.76 16.28
C LYS A 880 -29.64 6.14 15.46
N MET A 881 -30.74 5.41 15.64
CA MET A 881 -32.03 5.73 15.05
C MET A 881 -32.58 7.07 15.56
N ALA A 882 -32.47 7.33 16.87
CA ALA A 882 -32.92 8.58 17.47
C ALA A 882 -32.18 9.80 16.90
N ALA A 883 -30.87 9.69 16.65
CA ALA A 883 -30.12 10.74 15.94
C ALA A 883 -30.64 10.95 14.51
N ALA A 884 -30.91 9.88 13.77
CA ALA A 884 -31.38 9.97 12.39
C ALA A 884 -32.78 10.61 12.28
N LEU A 885 -33.69 10.27 13.20
CA LEU A 885 -35.02 10.91 13.28
C LEU A 885 -34.89 12.42 13.55
N VAL A 886 -34.05 12.84 14.50
CA VAL A 886 -33.82 14.26 14.81
C VAL A 886 -33.12 15.02 13.67
N ILE A 887 -32.30 14.35 12.87
CA ILE A 887 -31.64 14.99 11.73
C ILE A 887 -32.64 15.29 10.60
N ASN A 888 -33.55 14.35 10.33
CA ASN A 888 -34.47 14.39 9.19
C ASN A 888 -35.77 15.17 9.45
N GLU A 889 -36.17 15.37 10.72
CA GLU A 889 -37.36 16.14 11.05
C GLU A 889 -37.08 17.65 11.07
N GLU A 890 -37.96 18.41 10.40
CA GLU A 890 -37.95 19.88 10.41
C GLU A 890 -38.94 20.48 11.44
N ASP A 891 -39.96 19.70 11.84
CA ASP A 891 -40.94 20.13 12.84
C ASP A 891 -40.36 20.07 14.27
N GLY A 892 -40.34 21.22 14.94
CA GLY A 892 -39.83 21.34 16.30
C GLY A 892 -40.61 20.52 17.33
N SER A 893 -41.91 20.30 17.12
CA SER A 893 -42.76 19.49 18.02
C SER A 893 -42.34 18.01 18.00
N LYS A 894 -42.17 17.43 16.80
CA LYS A 894 -41.73 16.05 16.59
C LYS A 894 -40.30 15.84 17.11
N VAL A 895 -39.40 16.80 16.91
CA VAL A 895 -38.04 16.77 17.48
C VAL A 895 -38.10 16.73 19.01
N ASP A 896 -38.98 17.52 19.62
CA ASP A 896 -39.16 17.52 21.08
C ASP A 896 -39.70 16.18 21.59
N VAL A 897 -40.63 15.53 20.89
CA VAL A 897 -41.13 14.18 21.22
C VAL A 897 -39.99 13.14 21.20
N VAL A 898 -39.14 13.15 20.17
CA VAL A 898 -37.99 12.24 20.07
C VAL A 898 -36.99 12.51 21.20
N VAL A 899 -36.67 13.77 21.44
CA VAL A 899 -35.71 14.14 22.48
C VAL A 899 -36.23 13.75 23.86
N ASP A 900 -37.48 14.03 24.18
CA ASP A 900 -38.06 13.71 25.49
C ASP A 900 -38.21 12.19 25.70
N GLY A 901 -38.46 11.44 24.62
CA GLY A 901 -38.48 9.98 24.64
C GLY A 901 -37.11 9.32 24.87
N PHE A 902 -36.05 9.83 24.22
CA PHE A 902 -34.73 9.18 24.18
C PHE A 902 -33.68 9.78 25.15
N LEU A 903 -33.76 11.08 25.48
CA LEU A 903 -32.78 11.78 26.33
C LEU A 903 -32.60 11.14 27.71
N PRO A 904 -33.64 10.66 28.42
CA PRO A 904 -33.46 9.94 29.68
C PRO A 904 -32.59 8.69 29.57
N TRP A 905 -32.58 8.02 28.42
CA TRP A 905 -31.79 6.83 28.15
C TRP A 905 -30.35 7.17 27.79
N LEU A 906 -30.14 8.22 27.01
CA LEU A 906 -28.81 8.76 26.69
C LEU A 906 -28.09 9.20 27.97
N VAL A 907 -28.76 10.00 28.80
CA VAL A 907 -28.25 10.46 30.11
C VAL A 907 -27.85 9.28 31.00
N ARG A 908 -28.59 8.16 30.95
CA ARG A 908 -28.26 6.96 31.72
C ARG A 908 -26.94 6.35 31.28
N GLU A 909 -26.69 6.22 29.98
CA GLU A 909 -25.46 5.61 29.46
C GLU A 909 -24.26 6.57 29.54
N MET A 910 -24.45 7.87 29.30
CA MET A 910 -23.42 8.92 29.51
C MET A 910 -22.90 8.97 30.95
N ASN A 911 -23.72 8.61 31.94
CA ASN A 911 -23.35 8.67 33.36
C ASN A 911 -22.81 7.33 33.94
N ARG A 912 -22.62 6.28 33.13
CA ARG A 912 -22.08 5.00 33.64
C ARG A 912 -20.54 5.03 33.75
N LYS A 913 -20.00 4.44 34.82
CA LYS A 913 -18.55 4.21 34.96
C LYS A 913 -18.11 3.15 33.94
N SER A 914 -17.20 3.51 33.03
CA SER A 914 -16.83 2.67 31.90
C SER A 914 -16.17 1.35 32.33
N SER A 915 -16.69 0.25 31.78
CA SER A 915 -15.94 -0.97 31.50
C SER A 915 -15.62 -1.03 29.99
N LYS A 916 -14.63 -1.83 29.56
CA LYS A 916 -14.28 -1.98 28.13
C LYS A 916 -15.50 -2.26 27.23
N ASP A 917 -16.46 -3.08 27.65
CA ASP A 917 -17.67 -3.40 26.87
C ASP A 917 -18.72 -2.26 26.79
N THR A 918 -18.51 -1.14 27.51
CA THR A 918 -19.44 -0.01 27.58
C THR A 918 -18.87 1.27 26.98
N GLU A 919 -17.63 1.23 26.49
CA GLU A 919 -16.93 2.41 25.93
C GLU A 919 -17.52 2.80 24.57
N GLU A 920 -17.89 1.83 23.73
CA GLU A 920 -18.58 2.07 22.45
C GLU A 920 -19.97 2.68 22.64
N LEU A 921 -20.77 2.14 23.57
CA LEU A 921 -22.10 2.67 23.89
C LEU A 921 -22.04 4.06 24.51
N TYR A 922 -21.03 4.34 25.35
CA TYR A 922 -20.79 5.67 25.87
C TYR A 922 -20.45 6.65 24.74
N THR A 923 -19.58 6.24 23.81
CA THR A 923 -19.19 7.06 22.67
C THR A 923 -20.39 7.37 21.77
N ILE A 924 -21.20 6.35 21.43
CA ILE A 924 -22.44 6.53 20.66
C ILE A 924 -23.43 7.44 21.39
N ALA A 925 -23.57 7.30 22.72
CA ALA A 925 -24.47 8.17 23.49
C ALA A 925 -24.00 9.63 23.52
N MET A 926 -22.69 9.86 23.58
CA MET A 926 -22.09 11.20 23.49
C MET A 926 -22.29 11.81 22.09
N GLU A 927 -22.06 11.04 21.02
CA GLU A 927 -22.28 11.46 19.64
C GLU A 927 -23.75 11.85 19.37
N VAL A 928 -24.69 11.01 19.79
CA VAL A 928 -26.14 11.29 19.66
C VAL A 928 -26.53 12.52 20.47
N GLY A 929 -25.93 12.70 21.66
CA GLY A 929 -26.11 13.89 22.48
C GLY A 929 -25.66 15.18 21.77
N GLU A 930 -24.53 15.15 21.07
CA GLU A 930 -24.06 16.29 20.27
C GLU A 930 -24.97 16.57 19.06
N VAL A 931 -25.54 15.52 18.45
CA VAL A 931 -26.56 15.70 17.39
C VAL A 931 -27.80 16.42 17.94
N PHE A 932 -28.30 16.00 19.11
CA PHE A 932 -29.44 16.66 19.75
C PHE A 932 -29.10 18.11 20.12
N LYS A 933 -27.88 18.36 20.62
CA LYS A 933 -27.38 19.68 20.95
C LYS A 933 -27.29 20.61 19.74
N SER A 934 -26.83 20.10 18.60
CA SER A 934 -26.70 20.90 17.37
C SER A 934 -28.05 21.31 16.78
N LYS A 935 -29.07 20.44 16.86
CA LYS A 935 -30.43 20.73 16.35
C LYS A 935 -31.29 21.58 17.30
N LEU A 936 -31.26 21.34 18.61
CA LEU A 936 -32.04 22.11 19.60
C LEU A 936 -31.41 23.45 20.00
N GLY A 937 -30.10 23.59 19.78
CA GLY A 937 -29.29 24.71 20.29
C GLY A 937 -28.80 24.48 21.73
N GLU A 938 -27.64 25.07 22.06
CA GLU A 938 -26.91 24.77 23.30
C GLU A 938 -27.73 25.04 24.58
N GLN A 939 -28.48 26.14 24.63
CA GLN A 939 -29.23 26.55 25.81
C GLN A 939 -30.43 25.64 26.09
N ARG A 940 -31.22 25.30 25.06
CA ARG A 940 -32.39 24.43 25.20
C ARG A 940 -31.97 23.00 25.56
N PHE A 941 -30.93 22.48 24.90
CA PHE A 941 -30.38 21.17 25.20
C PHE A 941 -29.82 21.09 26.63
N ALA A 942 -29.06 22.10 27.08
CA ALA A 942 -28.53 22.12 28.44
C ALA A 942 -29.64 22.10 29.52
N THR A 943 -30.77 22.76 29.25
CA THR A 943 -31.93 22.80 30.15
C THR A 943 -32.59 21.42 30.23
N LYS A 944 -32.96 20.81 29.09
CA LYS A 944 -33.55 19.45 29.04
C LYS A 944 -32.61 18.38 29.61
N LEU A 945 -31.31 18.51 29.36
CA LEU A 945 -30.28 17.61 29.92
C LEU A 945 -30.22 17.72 31.45
N ALA A 946 -30.24 18.93 31.98
CA ALA A 946 -30.22 19.17 33.43
C ALA A 946 -31.49 18.64 34.11
N GLU A 947 -32.67 18.80 33.48
CA GLU A 947 -33.93 18.24 33.96
C GLU A 947 -33.90 16.71 34.00
N CYS A 948 -33.43 16.07 32.92
CA CYS A 948 -33.26 14.62 32.86
C CYS A 948 -32.26 14.09 33.89
N GLN A 949 -31.15 14.80 34.10
CA GLN A 949 -30.16 14.47 35.13
C GLN A 949 -30.75 14.59 36.54
N LYS A 950 -31.49 15.67 36.82
CA LYS A 950 -32.21 15.84 38.10
C LYS A 950 -33.22 14.72 38.32
N ALA A 951 -34.05 14.41 37.33
CA ALA A 951 -35.03 13.32 37.39
C ALA A 951 -34.35 11.95 37.63
N ALA A 952 -33.20 11.70 36.99
CA ALA A 952 -32.43 10.48 37.20
C ALA A 952 -31.86 10.36 38.62
N VAL A 953 -31.39 11.47 39.20
CA VAL A 953 -30.90 11.53 40.59
C VAL A 953 -32.05 11.28 41.56
N ILE A 954 -33.17 12.00 41.43
CA ILE A 954 -34.36 11.84 42.27
C ILE A 954 -34.84 10.38 42.24
N LYS A 955 -34.99 9.79 41.05
CA LYS A 955 -35.41 8.38 40.90
C LYS A 955 -34.43 7.40 41.53
N THR A 956 -33.13 7.72 41.53
CA THR A 956 -32.10 6.91 42.19
C THR A 956 -32.19 7.01 43.71
N GLU A 957 -32.47 8.19 44.24
CA GLU A 957 -32.67 8.43 45.67
C GLU A 957 -33.96 7.80 46.18
N GLU A 958 -35.07 7.92 45.44
CA GLU A 958 -36.33 7.23 45.74
C GLU A 958 -36.14 5.72 45.80
N ARG A 959 -35.42 5.13 44.83
CA ARG A 959 -35.09 3.70 44.85
C ARG A 959 -34.26 3.32 46.07
N LYS A 960 -33.28 4.15 46.47
CA LYS A 960 -32.50 3.93 47.69
C LYS A 960 -33.37 4.04 48.95
N ARG A 961 -34.29 5.01 48.98
CA ARG A 961 -35.24 5.21 50.08
C ARG A 961 -36.18 4.03 50.20
N LYS A 962 -36.86 3.62 49.12
CA LYS A 962 -37.73 2.43 49.08
C LYS A 962 -37.00 1.15 49.47
N VAL A 963 -35.75 0.98 49.05
CA VAL A 963 -34.94 -0.20 49.47
C VAL A 963 -34.58 -0.15 50.96
N LYS A 964 -34.26 1.03 51.51
CA LYS A 964 -34.02 1.21 52.95
C LYS A 964 -35.30 1.00 53.77
N GLU A 965 -36.42 1.51 53.28
CA GLU A 965 -37.74 1.36 53.88
C GLU A 965 -38.20 -0.09 53.85
N LEU A 966 -38.03 -0.80 52.73
CA LEU A 966 -38.29 -2.24 52.62
C LEU A 966 -37.40 -3.05 53.59
N ALA A 967 -36.15 -2.64 53.78
CA ALA A 967 -35.26 -3.29 54.76
C ALA A 967 -35.71 -3.10 56.22
N ILE A 968 -36.51 -2.08 56.51
CA ILE A 968 -37.06 -1.80 57.85
C ILE A 968 -38.45 -2.44 58.01
N THR A 969 -39.31 -2.35 56.98
CA THR A 969 -40.70 -2.81 57.00
C THR A 969 -40.85 -4.32 56.75
N ASN A 970 -40.00 -4.92 55.90
CA ASN A 970 -39.98 -6.36 55.63
C ASN A 970 -38.54 -6.87 55.45
N PRO A 971 -37.82 -7.18 56.54
CA PRO A 971 -36.41 -7.58 56.49
C PRO A 971 -36.17 -8.91 55.76
N GLU A 972 -37.15 -9.83 55.76
CA GLU A 972 -37.03 -11.12 55.06
C GLU A 972 -37.05 -10.96 53.54
N GLU A 973 -37.99 -10.19 53.00
CA GLU A 973 -38.07 -9.90 51.57
C GLU A 973 -36.85 -9.09 51.08
N ALA A 974 -36.39 -8.13 51.89
CA ALA A 974 -35.16 -7.40 51.63
C ALA A 974 -33.93 -8.33 51.60
N ALA A 975 -33.86 -9.34 52.48
CA ALA A 975 -32.80 -10.34 52.50
C ALA A 975 -32.85 -11.26 51.26
N VAL A 976 -34.04 -11.69 50.82
CA VAL A 976 -34.22 -12.49 49.59
C VAL A 976 -33.79 -11.69 48.35
N LEU A 977 -34.18 -10.42 48.25
CA LEU A 977 -33.75 -9.53 47.16
C LEU A 977 -32.24 -9.28 47.19
N LYS A 978 -31.64 -9.15 48.37
CA LYS A 978 -30.18 -9.04 48.54
C LYS A 978 -29.46 -10.31 48.13
N ARG A 979 -30.00 -11.50 48.45
CA ARG A 979 -29.49 -12.80 47.99
C ARG A 979 -29.59 -12.93 46.47
N LYS A 980 -30.73 -12.61 45.86
CA LYS A 980 -30.91 -12.60 44.38
C LYS A 980 -29.94 -11.63 43.69
N LYS A 981 -29.73 -10.44 44.27
CA LYS A 981 -28.77 -9.44 43.74
C LYS A 981 -27.33 -9.92 43.85
N ASN A 982 -26.95 -10.56 44.96
CA ASN A 982 -25.64 -11.16 45.13
C ASN A 982 -25.44 -12.32 44.16
N ALA A 983 -26.44 -13.18 43.96
CA ALA A 983 -26.39 -14.25 42.95
C ALA A 983 -26.16 -13.69 41.54
N LYS A 984 -26.90 -12.65 41.12
CA LYS A 984 -26.68 -11.96 39.83
C LYS A 984 -25.28 -11.37 39.71
N LYS A 985 -24.74 -10.75 40.77
CA LYS A 985 -23.35 -10.24 40.79
C LYS A 985 -22.32 -11.36 40.67
N THR A 986 -22.54 -12.50 41.33
CA THR A 986 -21.66 -13.67 41.24
C THR A 986 -21.68 -14.24 39.82
N VAL A 987 -22.86 -14.38 39.20
CA VAL A 987 -22.99 -14.83 37.80
C VAL A 987 -22.30 -13.86 36.83
N SER A 988 -22.48 -12.55 37.00
CA SER A 988 -21.80 -11.54 36.17
C SER A 988 -20.29 -11.56 36.34
N ARG A 989 -19.77 -11.70 37.58
CA ARG A 989 -18.33 -11.86 37.83
C ARG A 989 -17.80 -13.15 37.20
N LYS A 990 -18.55 -14.24 37.30
CA LYS A 990 -18.22 -15.53 36.67
C LYS A 990 -18.08 -15.36 35.15
N ARG A 991 -19.06 -14.73 34.48
CA ARG A 991 -18.98 -14.39 33.03
C ARG A 991 -17.75 -13.54 32.68
N LYS A 992 -17.44 -12.51 33.47
CA LYS A 992 -16.25 -11.66 33.22
C LYS A 992 -14.93 -12.41 33.38
N ILE A 993 -14.85 -13.30 34.37
CA ILE A 993 -13.68 -14.15 34.59
C ILE A 993 -13.54 -15.17 33.45
N ASP A 994 -14.65 -15.74 33.01
CA ASP A 994 -14.70 -16.71 31.93
C ASP A 994 -14.27 -16.07 30.58
N VAL A 995 -14.59 -14.79 30.34
CA VAL A 995 -14.09 -14.01 29.18
C VAL A 995 -12.58 -13.73 29.27
N LEU A 996 -12.07 -13.35 30.44
CA LEU A 996 -10.63 -13.10 30.65
C LEU A 996 -9.78 -14.38 30.63
N LYS A 997 -10.41 -15.53 30.90
CA LYS A 997 -9.77 -16.84 31.00
C LYS A 997 -10.60 -17.89 30.26
N PRO A 998 -10.61 -17.88 28.91
CA PRO A 998 -11.44 -18.76 28.10
C PRO A 998 -11.22 -20.25 28.41
N TYR A 999 -9.98 -20.61 28.79
CA TYR A 999 -9.59 -21.95 29.21
C TYR A 999 -10.39 -22.49 30.40
N ARG A 1000 -10.99 -21.63 31.24
CA ARG A 1000 -11.87 -22.05 32.35
C ARG A 1000 -13.21 -22.57 31.87
N VAL A 1001 -13.72 -22.05 30.77
CA VAL A 1001 -14.97 -22.52 30.15
C VAL A 1001 -14.72 -23.88 29.51
N THR A 1002 -13.68 -23.98 28.70
CA THR A 1002 -13.26 -25.24 28.06
C THR A 1002 -12.92 -26.32 29.07
N ASN A 1003 -12.26 -26.00 30.19
CA ASN A 1003 -12.01 -26.97 31.25
C ASN A 1003 -13.29 -27.40 31.99
N ARG A 1004 -14.29 -26.51 32.11
CA ARG A 1004 -15.58 -26.86 32.72
C ARG A 1004 -16.40 -27.72 31.77
N GLU A 1005 -16.46 -27.39 30.48
CA GLU A 1005 -17.11 -28.22 29.45
C GLU A 1005 -16.43 -29.58 29.33
N ARG A 1006 -15.10 -29.65 29.42
CA ARG A 1006 -14.36 -30.91 29.44
C ARG A 1006 -14.67 -31.72 30.70
N ALA A 1007 -14.76 -31.08 31.87
CA ALA A 1007 -15.15 -31.76 33.11
C ALA A 1007 -16.63 -32.18 33.12
N GLU A 1008 -17.52 -31.44 32.46
CA GLU A 1008 -18.93 -31.78 32.29
C GLU A 1008 -19.10 -32.92 31.27
N ARG A 1009 -18.32 -32.96 30.18
CA ARG A 1009 -18.24 -34.12 29.29
C ARG A 1009 -17.72 -35.36 30.01
N VAL A 1010 -16.64 -35.24 30.77
CA VAL A 1010 -16.10 -36.37 31.55
C VAL A 1010 -17.09 -36.86 32.60
N ARG A 1011 -17.91 -35.98 33.19
CA ARG A 1011 -19.00 -36.39 34.12
C ARG A 1011 -20.20 -37.00 33.40
N ALA A 1012 -20.53 -36.54 32.20
CA ALA A 1012 -21.57 -37.15 31.38
C ALA A 1012 -21.12 -38.55 30.95
N GLU A 1013 -19.88 -38.69 30.48
CA GLU A 1013 -19.25 -39.97 30.13
C GLU A 1013 -19.17 -40.92 31.35
N GLN A 1014 -18.88 -40.42 32.55
CA GLN A 1014 -18.87 -41.23 33.78
C GLN A 1014 -20.27 -41.62 34.29
N ASN A 1015 -21.32 -40.87 33.94
CA ASN A 1015 -22.68 -41.21 34.31
C ASN A 1015 -23.33 -42.17 33.29
N ASP A 1016 -22.87 -42.15 32.03
CA ASP A 1016 -23.30 -43.08 30.99
C ASP A 1016 -22.62 -44.47 31.15
N ASP A 1017 -21.54 -44.58 31.94
CA ASP A 1017 -20.89 -45.86 32.28
C ASP A 1017 -21.52 -46.56 33.52
N ASP A 1018 -22.45 -45.91 34.23
CA ASP A 1018 -23.15 -46.42 35.42
C ASP A 1018 -24.67 -46.67 35.18
N GLU A 1019 -25.16 -46.56 33.93
CA GLU A 1019 -26.47 -47.08 33.45
C GLU A 1019 -26.26 -48.26 32.49
#